data_AF-A0A7X3IJA3-F1
#
_entry.id   AF-A0A7X3IJA3-F1
#
_cell.length_a   1.000
_cell.length_b   1.000
_cell.length_c   1.000
_cell.angle_alpha   90.00
_cell.angle_beta   90.00
_cell.angle_gamma   90.00
#
_symmetry.space_group_name_H-M   'P 1'
#
loop_
_entity.id
_entity.type
_entity.pdbx_description
1 polymer ?
#
loop_
_entity_poly.entity_id
_entity_poly.type
_entity_poly.pdbx_seq_one_letter_code
_entity_poly.pdbx_strand_id
1 'polypeptide(L)'
;MTGSMKRLGLGFMALLLMLPVLSGGSSKASAAGDSSANLALGKTAKASSGKPGNAVDGDASTVWQPLAIDRQDDMNVWISVDLGAQETFNKVMIHLNRADNLKDYQILYSDDGSSWNQAYSKNKDLTATEAAMFESTSARYIKLNLNLSKDLNVQLSELAVYNSTETSAPAGLKRIYFTDASGKEYPNNAEIRLNKGETGTLVLKGELDSGQEVDLTTYAKTFIATTQDVSIDPSGAFTANQVGAALVHGVVQSSQELKTADFWIVVDDPNAFLDESYVMNSTLNHPHMMSEIGQPAMIEPKDTYPSVSTVSNVNGMLSSELIFGGKTIAKLDPVAVSKGESKQWTPSGKAEKEGRYEIRLKMEQEGKQPVYDSFYFTAWAKNKIPKDQSQIAFLGKDGKMVYISDFRGNQILDFSNVGYMGGGVKIPDVKVKATVKPGDGDDTARIQAAIDEVSQLPVGKDGFRGAVLLKKGKYEVGGTVKINASGIVLRGEGQDEKGTLIYGTGANPRNLVEIGENTGLSIDNASMKTITDLYVPSGSRTFHVDDASSYQVGDTIVVRRIGDKNWIHEIGMDYIYNRPGGTVTQWGPFNLDFDRVITAVNGNTITVDAPISNAIEQKWGGGQIFKYTDSARIEKVGVENMRADSEFDPSIMDTTMDNGQTDPYYADENHAERFVVFNSVKNGWVRDVTGYHLSYSLVQMSRNSKWITVQDSKMYDMVSIITGGRRYVIHQMGQLNLAQRIYTETARHAFVVDSRVQGPNVFLDGKAVNNFNTSEPHHRWSVGGLFDNIDAPISIRDRGWLGSGHGWAGANYVSWNTEDELTSQQPPTAQNYAIGHVGPKVPGLVPSDYDPRPRNDGYWESLGKHVKVESLYKQQLLERLGKKALDNIKR
;
A
#
# COMPACT_ATOMS: atom_id res chain seq x y z
N MET A 1 -58.12 31.38 -21.76
CA MET A 1 -59.54 31.12 -21.42
C MET A 1 -59.58 30.68 -19.97
N THR A 2 -60.46 31.32 -19.19
CA THR A 2 -60.99 30.91 -17.86
C THR A 2 -59.96 30.58 -16.78
N GLY A 3 -59.62 31.49 -15.85
CA GLY A 3 -60.44 31.86 -14.68
C GLY A 3 -60.04 30.96 -13.49
N SER A 4 -59.88 31.37 -12.23
CA SER A 4 -60.33 32.52 -11.46
C SER A 4 -59.80 32.36 -10.03
N MET A 5 -59.36 33.45 -9.38
CA MET A 5 -59.40 33.72 -7.92
C MET A 5 -58.56 32.81 -6.97
N LYS A 6 -57.98 33.24 -5.84
CA LYS A 6 -58.15 34.41 -4.94
C LYS A 6 -56.97 34.45 -3.95
N ARG A 7 -56.49 35.68 -3.67
CA ARG A 7 -56.06 36.29 -2.39
C ARG A 7 -55.43 35.41 -1.28
N LEU A 8 -54.28 35.84 -0.74
CA LEU A 8 -54.17 36.62 0.51
C LEU A 8 -52.73 37.16 0.67
N GLY A 9 -52.59 38.35 1.26
CA GLY A 9 -51.31 39.00 1.54
C GLY A 9 -51.08 39.23 3.04
N LEU A 10 -50.02 40.01 3.32
CA LEU A 10 -49.48 40.48 4.61
C LEU A 10 -48.74 39.39 5.43
N GLY A 11 -47.64 39.67 6.12
CA GLY A 11 -46.96 40.93 6.37
C GLY A 11 -45.79 40.67 7.33
N PHE A 12 -44.74 41.47 7.18
CA PHE A 12 -43.64 41.61 8.13
C PHE A 12 -44.18 42.04 9.52
N MET A 13 -43.74 41.38 10.58
CA MET A 13 -43.67 41.99 11.91
C MET A 13 -42.52 41.38 12.70
N ALA A 14 -41.57 42.23 13.07
CA ALA A 14 -40.50 41.94 14.00
C ALA A 14 -41.04 41.95 15.43
N LEU A 15 -40.53 41.07 16.30
CA LEU A 15 -40.50 41.31 17.74
C LEU A 15 -39.29 40.63 18.38
N LEU A 16 -38.50 41.45 19.09
CA LEU A 16 -37.41 41.10 19.99
C LEU A 16 -37.81 40.03 21.01
N LEU A 17 -36.84 39.22 21.47
CA LEU A 17 -36.65 38.90 22.90
C LEU A 17 -35.27 38.23 23.16
N MET A 18 -34.47 38.96 23.95
CA MET A 18 -33.53 38.53 25.00
C MET A 18 -32.37 37.56 24.72
N LEU A 19 -31.16 38.14 24.75
CA LEU A 19 -29.90 37.50 25.14
C LEU A 19 -29.94 37.07 26.63
N PRO A 20 -29.47 35.86 26.97
CA PRO A 20 -28.79 35.61 28.22
C PRO A 20 -27.28 35.58 27.99
N VAL A 21 -26.58 36.43 28.75
CA VAL A 21 -25.17 36.25 29.09
C VAL A 21 -25.06 34.92 29.83
N LEU A 22 -24.32 33.96 29.29
CA LEU A 22 -23.84 32.80 30.04
C LEU A 22 -22.33 32.69 29.91
N SER A 23 -21.69 33.00 31.02
CA SER A 23 -20.32 32.71 31.38
C SER A 23 -20.00 31.21 31.27
N GLY A 24 -18.73 30.91 31.05
CA GLY A 24 -18.22 29.57 30.77
C GLY A 24 -18.61 28.47 31.75
N GLY A 25 -18.70 27.26 31.18
CA GLY A 25 -18.89 26.00 31.88
C GLY A 25 -18.96 24.89 30.84
N SER A 26 -17.85 24.20 30.62
CA SER A 26 -17.77 22.99 29.79
C SER A 26 -18.64 21.89 30.39
N SER A 27 -19.87 21.72 29.90
CA SER A 27 -20.68 20.54 30.19
C SER A 27 -20.37 19.46 29.16
N LYS A 28 -19.61 18.44 29.57
CA LYS A 28 -19.54 17.14 28.87
C LYS A 28 -20.96 16.60 28.74
N ALA A 29 -21.43 16.36 27.52
CA ALA A 29 -22.73 15.76 27.27
C ALA A 29 -22.65 14.26 27.60
N SER A 30 -23.45 13.89 28.60
CA SER A 30 -23.74 12.54 29.06
C SER A 30 -24.21 11.64 27.92
N ALA A 31 -23.67 10.42 27.90
CA ALA A 31 -24.23 9.29 27.19
C ALA A 31 -25.72 9.12 27.55
N ALA A 32 -26.56 8.87 26.56
CA ALA A 32 -27.93 8.43 26.74
C ALA A 32 -28.07 7.05 26.08
N GLY A 33 -27.51 6.04 26.72
CA GLY A 33 -27.81 4.64 26.47
C GLY A 33 -28.29 4.05 27.79
N ASP A 34 -29.40 3.31 27.74
CA ASP A 34 -30.03 2.67 28.90
C ASP A 34 -30.51 3.69 29.96
N SER A 35 -31.81 3.73 30.27
CA SER A 35 -32.32 4.58 31.36
C SER A 35 -31.87 4.10 32.75
N SER A 36 -30.92 3.16 32.84
CA SER A 36 -30.30 2.70 34.06
C SER A 36 -28.92 3.37 34.22
N ALA A 37 -28.72 4.07 35.34
CA ALA A 37 -27.43 4.66 35.67
C ALA A 37 -26.35 3.56 35.80
N ASN A 38 -25.14 3.82 35.29
CA ASN A 38 -23.98 2.93 35.52
C ASN A 38 -23.74 2.82 37.04
N LEU A 39 -24.06 1.66 37.60
CA LEU A 39 -24.02 1.39 39.04
C LEU A 39 -22.58 1.35 39.57
N ALA A 40 -21.59 1.12 38.71
CA ALA A 40 -20.17 1.11 39.07
C ALA A 40 -19.52 2.50 39.01
N LEU A 41 -20.15 3.50 38.38
CA LEU A 41 -19.56 4.81 38.16
C LEU A 41 -19.19 5.51 39.48
N GLY A 42 -17.92 5.89 39.62
CA GLY A 42 -17.35 6.56 40.78
C GLY A 42 -17.27 5.69 42.04
N LYS A 43 -17.49 4.37 41.93
CA LYS A 43 -17.50 3.45 43.08
C LYS A 43 -16.09 3.02 43.50
N THR A 44 -15.99 2.43 44.69
CA THR A 44 -14.70 1.94 45.20
C THR A 44 -14.36 0.61 44.54
N ALA A 45 -13.19 0.53 43.93
CA ALA A 45 -12.70 -0.69 43.27
C ALA A 45 -11.42 -1.23 43.93
N LYS A 46 -11.27 -2.56 43.94
CA LYS A 46 -10.08 -3.32 44.32
C LYS A 46 -9.67 -4.22 43.16
N ALA A 47 -8.40 -4.56 43.02
CA ALA A 47 -7.93 -5.46 41.99
C ALA A 47 -6.76 -6.30 42.49
N SER A 48 -6.31 -7.25 41.67
CA SER A 48 -5.07 -8.00 41.90
C SER A 48 -3.88 -7.06 42.14
N SER A 49 -3.78 -5.99 41.34
CA SER A 49 -2.85 -4.87 41.53
C SER A 49 -3.24 -3.64 40.69
N GLY A 50 -2.39 -2.61 40.63
CA GLY A 50 -2.58 -1.44 39.78
C GLY A 50 -3.52 -0.37 40.37
N LYS A 51 -4.11 0.46 39.49
CA LYS A 51 -5.04 1.55 39.85
C LYS A 51 -6.47 1.20 39.42
N PRO A 52 -7.23 0.40 40.20
CA PRO A 52 -8.56 -0.09 39.80
C PRO A 52 -9.62 1.02 39.66
N GLY A 53 -9.47 2.15 40.35
CA GLY A 53 -10.40 3.29 40.24
C GLY A 53 -10.51 3.88 38.83
N ASN A 54 -9.45 3.73 38.01
CA ASN A 54 -9.43 4.21 36.62
C ASN A 54 -10.38 3.45 35.69
N ALA A 55 -10.89 2.28 36.10
CA ALA A 55 -11.82 1.50 35.28
C ALA A 55 -13.29 1.79 35.62
N VAL A 56 -13.55 2.72 36.55
CA VAL A 56 -14.91 3.06 37.01
C VAL A 56 -15.11 4.56 37.13
N ASP A 57 -14.24 5.38 36.52
CA ASP A 57 -14.28 6.84 36.61
C ASP A 57 -15.02 7.51 35.45
N GLY A 58 -15.40 6.75 34.42
CA GLY A 58 -16.08 7.26 33.23
C GLY A 58 -15.17 8.06 32.29
N ASP A 59 -13.84 8.00 32.46
CA ASP A 59 -12.86 8.62 31.57
C ASP A 59 -12.12 7.56 30.74
N ALA A 60 -12.51 7.41 29.47
CA ALA A 60 -11.92 6.44 28.57
C ALA A 60 -10.41 6.66 28.27
N SER A 61 -9.81 7.77 28.72
CA SER A 61 -8.37 8.02 28.59
C SER A 61 -7.54 7.44 29.74
N THR A 62 -8.17 7.03 30.83
CA THR A 62 -7.55 6.34 31.97
C THR A 62 -7.81 4.84 31.91
N VAL A 63 -6.88 4.04 32.46
CA VAL A 63 -7.01 2.58 32.45
C VAL A 63 -6.59 1.94 33.78
N TRP A 64 -7.26 0.87 34.16
CA TRP A 64 -6.70 -0.13 35.07
C TRP A 64 -5.78 -1.07 34.28
N GLN A 65 -4.59 -1.30 34.82
CA GLN A 65 -3.62 -2.26 34.28
C GLN A 65 -2.99 -3.03 35.46
N PRO A 66 -3.05 -4.38 35.45
CA PRO A 66 -2.33 -5.19 36.42
C PRO A 66 -0.81 -5.10 36.20
N LEU A 67 -0.05 -5.25 37.28
CA LEU A 67 1.41 -5.34 37.25
C LEU A 67 1.87 -6.60 36.51
N ALA A 68 3.13 -6.62 36.07
CA ALA A 68 3.69 -7.76 35.35
C ALA A 68 3.70 -9.04 36.20
N ILE A 69 3.85 -8.92 37.52
CA ILE A 69 3.92 -10.08 38.43
C ILE A 69 2.62 -10.90 38.43
N ASP A 70 1.45 -10.26 38.41
CA ASP A 70 0.13 -10.92 38.35
C ASP A 70 -0.16 -11.64 37.02
N ARG A 71 0.71 -11.48 36.01
CA ARG A 71 0.57 -12.15 34.71
C ARG A 71 1.58 -13.26 34.50
N GLN A 72 2.43 -13.49 35.50
CA GLN A 72 3.52 -14.45 35.48
C GLN A 72 3.37 -15.55 36.54
N ASP A 73 2.40 -15.42 37.44
CA ASP A 73 2.08 -16.40 38.47
C ASP A 73 1.01 -17.41 38.00
N ASP A 74 -0.28 -17.12 38.18
CA ASP A 74 -1.40 -17.97 37.77
C ASP A 74 -2.08 -17.46 36.49
N MET A 75 -1.58 -16.35 35.93
CA MET A 75 -2.10 -15.69 34.73
C MET A 75 -3.57 -15.26 34.90
N ASN A 76 -4.00 -15.04 36.13
CA ASN A 76 -5.33 -14.57 36.48
C ASN A 76 -5.25 -13.15 37.04
N VAL A 77 -5.94 -12.22 36.41
CA VAL A 77 -6.04 -10.83 36.89
C VAL A 77 -7.49 -10.47 37.09
N TRP A 78 -7.79 -9.75 38.17
CA TRP A 78 -9.17 -9.45 38.52
C TRP A 78 -9.33 -8.03 39.05
N ILE A 79 -10.52 -7.47 38.83
CA ILE A 79 -11.00 -6.23 39.43
C ILE A 79 -12.37 -6.48 40.06
N SER A 80 -12.62 -5.89 41.22
CA SER A 80 -13.87 -5.97 41.97
C SER A 80 -14.33 -4.59 42.38
N VAL A 81 -15.62 -4.33 42.28
CA VAL A 81 -16.25 -3.04 42.58
C VAL A 81 -17.25 -3.22 43.71
N ASP A 82 -17.17 -2.38 44.74
CA ASP A 82 -18.20 -2.23 45.79
C ASP A 82 -19.22 -1.19 45.32
N LEU A 83 -20.43 -1.63 44.98
CA LEU A 83 -21.52 -0.76 44.53
C LEU A 83 -22.04 0.16 45.64
N GLY A 84 -21.62 -0.08 46.89
CA GLY A 84 -21.94 0.72 48.08
C GLY A 84 -23.18 0.24 48.84
N ALA A 85 -24.12 -0.40 48.14
CA ALA A 85 -25.30 -1.07 48.68
C ALA A 85 -25.63 -2.29 47.81
N GLN A 86 -26.58 -3.13 48.25
CA GLN A 86 -27.10 -4.20 47.41
C GLN A 86 -27.90 -3.59 46.25
N GLU A 87 -27.45 -3.84 45.03
CA GLU A 87 -28.08 -3.36 43.79
C GLU A 87 -28.52 -4.54 42.95
N THR A 88 -29.61 -4.40 42.22
CA THR A 88 -30.02 -5.37 41.18
C THR A 88 -29.34 -5.01 39.86
N PHE A 89 -28.71 -5.98 39.20
CA PHE A 89 -28.06 -5.78 37.91
C PHE A 89 -28.06 -7.07 37.08
N ASN A 90 -27.94 -6.92 35.77
CA ASN A 90 -27.99 -8.03 34.81
C ASN A 90 -27.09 -7.83 33.59
N LYS A 91 -26.33 -6.72 33.55
CA LYS A 91 -25.47 -6.33 32.43
C LYS A 91 -24.13 -5.78 32.93
N VAL A 92 -23.04 -6.22 32.32
CA VAL A 92 -21.71 -5.67 32.51
C VAL A 92 -21.06 -5.38 31.16
N MET A 93 -20.63 -4.13 30.97
CA MET A 93 -19.83 -3.71 29.83
C MET A 93 -18.35 -3.68 30.21
N ILE A 94 -17.50 -4.23 29.35
CA ILE A 94 -16.05 -4.34 29.55
C ILE A 94 -15.34 -3.72 28.35
N HIS A 95 -14.52 -2.69 28.57
CA HIS A 95 -13.77 -2.02 27.52
C HIS A 95 -12.26 -2.20 27.67
N LEU A 96 -11.71 -3.20 27.00
CA LEU A 96 -10.30 -3.53 26.95
C LEU A 96 -9.59 -2.87 25.77
N ASN A 97 -8.26 -2.77 25.84
CA ASN A 97 -7.43 -2.41 24.69
C ASN A 97 -7.26 -3.56 23.68
N ARG A 98 -7.43 -4.81 24.11
CA ARG A 98 -7.26 -6.04 23.30
C ARG A 98 -7.90 -7.24 23.99
N ALA A 99 -8.11 -8.32 23.23
CA ALA A 99 -8.60 -9.60 23.76
C ALA A 99 -7.83 -10.83 23.26
N ASP A 100 -6.86 -10.67 22.35
CA ASP A 100 -6.10 -11.79 21.76
C ASP A 100 -5.16 -12.50 22.76
N ASN A 101 -5.03 -11.97 23.98
CA ASN A 101 -4.31 -12.55 25.11
C ASN A 101 -5.23 -13.08 26.22
N LEU A 102 -6.55 -13.09 26.02
CA LEU A 102 -7.49 -13.71 26.94
C LEU A 102 -7.77 -15.16 26.52
N LYS A 103 -7.85 -16.04 27.51
CA LYS A 103 -8.37 -17.40 27.38
C LYS A 103 -9.88 -17.40 27.61
N ASP A 104 -10.31 -16.75 28.68
CA ASP A 104 -11.71 -16.61 29.10
C ASP A 104 -11.86 -15.47 30.11
N TYR A 105 -13.10 -15.04 30.36
CA TYR A 105 -13.42 -14.16 31.48
C TYR A 105 -14.70 -14.61 32.20
N GLN A 106 -14.82 -14.18 33.46
CA GLN A 106 -15.99 -14.43 34.29
C GLN A 106 -16.48 -13.15 34.96
N ILE A 107 -17.79 -13.03 35.10
CA ILE A 107 -18.44 -12.05 35.98
C ILE A 107 -18.94 -12.79 37.21
N LEU A 108 -18.48 -12.35 38.37
CA LEU A 108 -18.85 -12.88 39.67
C LEU A 108 -19.55 -11.80 40.50
N TYR A 109 -20.46 -12.19 41.39
CA TYR A 109 -21.14 -11.29 42.31
C TYR A 109 -21.13 -11.82 43.74
N SER A 110 -21.25 -10.92 44.71
CA SER A 110 -21.17 -11.24 46.13
C SER A 110 -21.89 -10.21 47.01
N ASP A 111 -22.50 -10.63 48.10
CA ASP A 111 -23.07 -9.72 49.11
C ASP A 111 -22.04 -9.28 50.17
N ASP A 112 -21.02 -10.10 50.43
CA ASP A 112 -20.03 -9.92 51.51
C ASP A 112 -18.63 -9.53 51.00
N GLY A 113 -18.37 -9.69 49.70
CA GLY A 113 -17.06 -9.45 49.06
C GLY A 113 -16.06 -10.60 49.22
N SER A 114 -16.45 -11.71 49.87
CA SER A 114 -15.63 -12.90 50.11
C SER A 114 -16.18 -14.16 49.46
N SER A 115 -17.49 -14.33 49.44
CA SER A 115 -18.20 -15.49 48.88
C SER A 115 -18.78 -15.12 47.53
N TRP A 116 -18.25 -15.71 46.45
CA TRP A 116 -18.53 -15.30 45.08
C TRP A 116 -19.39 -16.33 44.34
N ASN A 117 -20.48 -15.86 43.71
CA ASN A 117 -21.29 -16.63 42.78
C ASN A 117 -20.97 -16.21 41.34
N GLN A 118 -21.04 -17.14 40.39
CA GLN A 118 -20.85 -16.82 38.98
C GLN A 118 -22.15 -16.32 38.36
N ALA A 119 -22.12 -15.12 37.77
CA ALA A 119 -23.20 -14.56 36.96
C ALA A 119 -23.03 -14.91 35.48
N TYR A 120 -21.79 -14.85 34.97
CA TYR A 120 -21.52 -15.02 33.54
C TYR A 120 -20.11 -15.55 33.28
N SER A 121 -19.90 -16.24 32.17
CA SER A 121 -18.57 -16.62 31.67
C SER A 121 -18.56 -16.74 30.14
N LYS A 122 -17.46 -16.34 29.50
CA LYS A 122 -17.24 -16.52 28.05
C LYS A 122 -15.80 -16.96 27.80
N ASN A 123 -15.62 -17.94 26.90
CA ASN A 123 -14.32 -18.61 26.64
C ASN A 123 -14.01 -18.80 25.15
N LYS A 124 -14.78 -18.16 24.26
CA LYS A 124 -14.61 -18.15 22.80
C LYS A 124 -15.00 -16.78 22.25
N ASP A 125 -14.44 -16.41 21.11
CA ASP A 125 -14.78 -15.19 20.36
C ASP A 125 -14.74 -13.92 21.23
N LEU A 126 -13.67 -13.83 22.03
CA LEU A 126 -13.42 -12.69 22.91
C LEU A 126 -12.97 -11.48 22.10
N THR A 127 -13.55 -10.34 22.42
CA THR A 127 -13.32 -9.05 21.78
C THR A 127 -12.89 -8.02 22.81
N ALA A 128 -12.28 -6.94 22.34
CA ALA A 128 -11.83 -5.86 23.22
C ALA A 128 -13.01 -5.07 23.85
N THR A 129 -14.25 -5.26 23.39
CA THR A 129 -15.44 -4.67 23.99
C THR A 129 -16.50 -5.73 24.17
N GLU A 130 -16.77 -6.13 25.41
CA GLU A 130 -17.72 -7.18 25.75
C GLU A 130 -18.94 -6.61 26.46
N ALA A 131 -20.10 -7.21 26.19
CA ALA A 131 -21.35 -6.97 26.92
C ALA A 131 -21.83 -8.30 27.51
N ALA A 132 -21.54 -8.52 28.79
CA ALA A 132 -21.98 -9.70 29.52
C ALA A 132 -23.40 -9.48 30.06
N MET A 133 -24.37 -10.25 29.55
CA MET A 133 -25.76 -10.25 29.98
C MET A 133 -26.09 -11.57 30.68
N PHE A 134 -26.82 -11.51 31.78
CA PHE A 134 -27.17 -12.68 32.60
C PHE A 134 -28.51 -12.48 33.31
N GLU A 135 -29.03 -13.53 33.94
CA GLU A 135 -30.24 -13.43 34.78
C GLU A 135 -30.07 -12.36 35.86
N SER A 136 -31.08 -11.52 36.07
CA SER A 136 -31.00 -10.44 37.06
C SER A 136 -30.66 -10.98 38.44
N THR A 137 -29.55 -10.47 38.98
CA THR A 137 -29.07 -10.81 40.32
C THR A 137 -29.05 -9.56 41.18
N SER A 138 -29.08 -9.74 42.50
CA SER A 138 -28.94 -8.64 43.46
C SER A 138 -27.74 -8.90 44.35
N ALA A 139 -26.78 -7.98 44.37
CA ALA A 139 -25.55 -8.11 45.14
C ALA A 139 -24.93 -6.74 45.44
N ARG A 140 -24.04 -6.66 46.43
CA ARG A 140 -23.29 -5.43 46.71
C ARG A 140 -21.98 -5.33 45.92
N TYR A 141 -21.34 -6.46 45.66
CA TYR A 141 -20.05 -6.51 44.99
C TYR A 141 -20.16 -7.24 43.66
N ILE A 142 -19.39 -6.77 42.69
CA ILE A 142 -19.14 -7.45 41.42
C ILE A 142 -17.64 -7.64 41.23
N LYS A 143 -17.24 -8.68 40.51
CA LYS A 143 -15.85 -8.96 40.15
C LYS A 143 -15.75 -9.44 38.71
N LEU A 144 -14.89 -8.80 37.93
CA LEU A 144 -14.45 -9.27 36.63
C LEU A 144 -13.15 -10.06 36.83
N ASN A 145 -13.19 -11.32 36.39
CA ASN A 145 -12.05 -12.21 36.39
C ASN A 145 -11.54 -12.40 34.95
N LEU A 146 -10.27 -12.13 34.66
CA LEU A 146 -9.65 -12.29 33.35
C LEU A 146 -8.58 -13.37 33.40
N ASN A 147 -8.79 -14.48 32.70
CA ASN A 147 -7.81 -15.54 32.56
C ASN A 147 -6.98 -15.32 31.27
N LEU A 148 -5.67 -15.13 31.41
CA LEU A 148 -4.79 -14.79 30.29
C LEU A 148 -4.23 -16.05 29.61
N SER A 149 -3.98 -15.98 28.30
CA SER A 149 -3.36 -17.05 27.50
C SER A 149 -1.88 -16.83 27.21
N LYS A 150 -1.34 -15.62 27.48
CA LYS A 150 0.08 -15.25 27.34
C LYS A 150 0.41 -14.04 28.23
N ASP A 151 1.67 -13.91 28.67
CA ASP A 151 2.13 -12.73 29.42
C ASP A 151 2.19 -11.51 28.51
N LEU A 152 1.10 -10.75 28.50
CA LEU A 152 0.94 -9.55 27.70
C LEU A 152 0.02 -8.58 28.45
N ASN A 153 0.30 -7.28 28.35
CA ASN A 153 -0.50 -6.26 29.03
C ASN A 153 -1.97 -6.34 28.60
N VAL A 154 -2.85 -6.25 29.59
CA VAL A 154 -4.30 -6.04 29.43
C VAL A 154 -4.65 -4.74 30.13
N GLN A 155 -5.37 -3.86 29.43
CA GLN A 155 -5.79 -2.57 29.98
C GLN A 155 -7.30 -2.47 29.89
N LEU A 156 -7.94 -2.12 31.01
CA LEU A 156 -9.39 -1.92 31.10
C LEU A 156 -9.64 -0.43 31.28
N SER A 157 -10.26 0.18 30.28
CA SER A 157 -10.64 1.60 30.30
C SER A 157 -11.95 1.85 31.03
N GLU A 158 -12.88 0.90 31.00
CA GLU A 158 -14.18 1.06 31.69
C GLU A 158 -14.79 -0.32 31.99
N LEU A 159 -15.32 -0.47 33.21
CA LEU A 159 -16.16 -1.56 33.70
C LEU A 159 -17.48 -0.98 34.18
N ALA A 160 -18.50 -1.04 33.33
CA ALA A 160 -19.80 -0.44 33.63
C ALA A 160 -20.84 -1.51 33.94
N VAL A 161 -21.65 -1.28 34.97
CA VAL A 161 -22.63 -2.24 35.50
C VAL A 161 -24.02 -1.64 35.41
N TYR A 162 -24.98 -2.37 34.85
CA TYR A 162 -26.32 -1.87 34.60
C TYR A 162 -27.40 -2.86 35.04
N ASN A 163 -28.56 -2.31 35.37
CA ASN A 163 -29.81 -3.03 35.48
C ASN A 163 -30.62 -2.78 34.20
N SER A 164 -30.24 -3.47 33.14
CA SER A 164 -30.78 -3.28 31.81
C SER A 164 -32.20 -3.84 31.73
N THR A 165 -33.08 -3.13 31.03
CA THR A 165 -34.42 -3.63 30.69
C THR A 165 -34.41 -4.49 29.42
N GLU A 166 -33.24 -4.68 28.79
CA GLU A 166 -33.10 -5.52 27.60
C GLU A 166 -33.44 -6.98 27.93
N THR A 167 -34.35 -7.58 27.16
CA THR A 167 -34.72 -8.98 27.35
C THR A 167 -33.71 -9.92 26.70
N SER A 168 -33.51 -11.11 27.29
CA SER A 168 -32.71 -12.18 26.66
C SER A 168 -33.23 -12.50 25.27
N ALA A 169 -32.34 -12.88 24.35
CA ALA A 169 -32.71 -13.23 22.98
C ALA A 169 -33.84 -14.29 22.94
N PRO A 170 -34.76 -14.19 21.97
CA PRO A 170 -35.88 -15.13 21.89
C PRO A 170 -35.37 -16.56 21.59
N ALA A 171 -36.03 -17.56 22.17
CA ALA A 171 -35.70 -18.95 21.91
C ALA A 171 -35.95 -19.30 20.43
N GLY A 172 -35.06 -20.11 19.84
CA GLY A 172 -35.14 -20.48 18.42
C GLY A 172 -34.76 -19.35 17.46
N LEU A 173 -34.01 -18.33 17.92
CA LEU A 173 -33.45 -17.31 17.03
C LEU A 173 -32.41 -17.96 16.10
N LYS A 174 -32.67 -17.90 14.79
CA LYS A 174 -31.90 -18.60 13.75
C LYS A 174 -30.82 -17.72 13.13
N ARG A 175 -31.15 -16.46 12.81
CA ARG A 175 -30.24 -15.47 12.24
C ARG A 175 -30.64 -14.05 12.62
N ILE A 176 -29.69 -13.12 12.48
CA ILE A 176 -29.90 -11.68 12.68
C ILE A 176 -29.35 -10.89 11.48
N TYR A 177 -29.94 -9.72 11.20
CA TYR A 177 -29.57 -8.88 10.06
C TYR A 177 -29.95 -7.41 10.29
N PHE A 178 -29.26 -6.52 9.57
CA PHE A 178 -29.59 -5.10 9.57
C PHE A 178 -30.66 -4.79 8.52
N THR A 179 -31.52 -3.80 8.80
CA THR A 179 -32.48 -3.28 7.82
C THR A 179 -32.38 -1.77 7.65
N ASP A 180 -32.78 -1.27 6.49
CA ASP A 180 -33.04 0.16 6.29
C ASP A 180 -34.33 0.61 6.99
N ALA A 181 -34.63 1.92 6.93
CA ALA A 181 -35.80 2.51 7.55
C ALA A 181 -37.14 2.00 6.97
N SER A 182 -37.13 1.39 5.78
CA SER A 182 -38.31 0.74 5.18
C SER A 182 -38.46 -0.72 5.59
N GLY A 183 -37.50 -1.26 6.35
CA GLY A 183 -37.47 -2.64 6.80
C GLY A 183 -36.82 -3.60 5.82
N LYS A 184 -36.18 -3.12 4.75
CA LYS A 184 -35.46 -3.96 3.78
C LYS A 184 -34.10 -4.36 4.33
N GLU A 185 -33.78 -5.66 4.29
CA GLU A 185 -32.49 -6.21 4.72
C GLU A 185 -31.31 -5.67 3.90
N TYR A 186 -30.23 -5.31 4.58
CA TYR A 186 -28.95 -5.00 3.95
C TYR A 186 -28.23 -6.29 3.56
N PRO A 187 -27.80 -6.45 2.30
CA PRO A 187 -27.02 -7.61 1.90
C PRO A 187 -25.62 -7.60 2.53
N ASN A 188 -24.92 -8.74 2.46
CA ASN A 188 -23.51 -8.81 2.84
C ASN A 188 -22.67 -7.80 2.04
N ASN A 189 -21.74 -7.14 2.72
CA ASN A 189 -20.94 -6.02 2.22
C ASN A 189 -21.77 -4.81 1.76
N ALA A 190 -22.99 -4.62 2.26
CA ALA A 190 -23.69 -3.35 2.06
C ALA A 190 -22.89 -2.20 2.68
N GLU A 191 -22.99 -1.02 2.07
CA GLU A 191 -22.28 0.19 2.52
C GLU A 191 -23.29 1.33 2.76
N ILE A 192 -23.03 2.13 3.80
CA ILE A 192 -23.54 3.49 3.92
C ILE A 192 -22.36 4.44 3.85
N ARG A 193 -22.46 5.47 3.00
CA ARG A 193 -21.52 6.59 2.96
C ARG A 193 -22.09 7.78 3.70
N LEU A 194 -21.29 8.37 4.58
CA LEU A 194 -21.64 9.57 5.35
C LEU A 194 -20.50 10.58 5.31
N ASN A 195 -20.85 11.86 5.47
CA ASN A 195 -19.87 12.88 5.82
C ASN A 195 -19.58 12.86 7.33
N LYS A 196 -18.37 13.25 7.71
CA LYS A 196 -17.97 13.46 9.10
C LYS A 196 -18.98 14.35 9.85
N GLY A 197 -19.43 13.88 11.00
CA GLY A 197 -20.42 14.51 11.87
C GLY A 197 -21.86 14.10 11.57
N GLU A 198 -22.14 13.45 10.44
CA GLU A 198 -23.46 12.90 10.16
C GLU A 198 -23.76 11.70 11.07
N THR A 199 -25.04 11.52 11.35
CA THR A 199 -25.55 10.48 12.25
C THR A 199 -26.59 9.62 11.54
N GLY A 200 -26.74 8.38 11.99
CA GLY A 200 -27.80 7.50 11.51
C GLY A 200 -28.26 6.53 12.60
N THR A 201 -29.09 5.57 12.22
CA THR A 201 -29.53 4.49 13.12
C THR A 201 -29.54 3.16 12.36
N LEU A 202 -28.94 2.14 12.96
CA LEU A 202 -29.01 0.76 12.48
C LEU A 202 -30.18 0.06 13.16
N VAL A 203 -31.06 -0.53 12.36
CA VAL A 203 -32.16 -1.36 12.86
C VAL A 203 -31.75 -2.82 12.78
N LEU A 204 -31.72 -3.51 13.91
CA LEU A 204 -31.38 -4.92 14.01
C LEU A 204 -32.65 -5.77 14.09
N LYS A 205 -32.78 -6.73 13.19
CA LYS A 205 -33.88 -7.70 13.17
C LYS A 205 -33.36 -9.13 13.25
N GLY A 206 -34.26 -10.04 13.62
CA GLY A 206 -34.03 -11.47 13.73
C GLY A 206 -35.06 -12.28 12.97
N GLU A 207 -34.70 -13.52 12.65
CA GLU A 207 -35.62 -14.53 12.13
C GLU A 207 -35.54 -15.76 13.05
N LEU A 208 -36.70 -16.27 13.48
CA LEU A 208 -36.79 -17.50 14.27
C LEU A 208 -36.74 -18.74 13.37
N ASP A 209 -36.53 -19.92 13.96
CA ASP A 209 -36.61 -21.21 13.27
C ASP A 209 -37.97 -21.46 12.60
N SER A 210 -39.03 -20.80 13.07
CA SER A 210 -40.36 -20.80 12.46
C SER A 210 -40.46 -19.97 11.17
N GLY A 211 -39.43 -19.20 10.83
CA GLY A 211 -39.44 -18.19 9.77
C GLY A 211 -40.09 -16.86 10.17
N GLN A 212 -40.51 -16.71 11.43
CA GLN A 212 -41.09 -15.46 11.92
C GLN A 212 -40.00 -14.40 12.14
N GLU A 213 -40.24 -13.19 11.63
CA GLU A 213 -39.40 -12.02 11.90
C GLU A 213 -39.64 -11.47 13.31
N VAL A 214 -38.55 -11.05 13.98
CA VAL A 214 -38.57 -10.45 15.31
C VAL A 214 -37.77 -9.15 15.27
N ASP A 215 -38.36 -8.09 15.81
CA ASP A 215 -37.65 -6.85 16.08
C ASP A 215 -36.74 -7.04 17.30
N LEU A 216 -35.43 -6.86 17.12
CA LEU A 216 -34.44 -7.07 18.18
C LEU A 216 -34.12 -5.79 18.96
N THR A 217 -34.82 -4.68 18.70
CA THR A 217 -34.58 -3.37 19.34
C THR A 217 -34.62 -3.44 20.88
N THR A 218 -35.52 -4.23 21.44
CA THR A 218 -35.70 -4.39 22.91
C THR A 218 -34.89 -5.53 23.52
N TYR A 219 -34.18 -6.30 22.69
CA TYR A 219 -33.39 -7.45 23.12
C TYR A 219 -31.94 -7.07 23.38
N ALA A 220 -31.28 -7.87 24.23
CA ALA A 220 -29.86 -7.76 24.52
C ALA A 220 -29.03 -7.95 23.25
N LYS A 221 -28.22 -6.95 22.90
CA LYS A 221 -27.42 -6.90 21.66
C LYS A 221 -26.17 -6.05 21.84
N THR A 222 -25.17 -6.30 21.01
CA THR A 222 -23.96 -5.48 20.92
C THR A 222 -23.74 -5.06 19.48
N PHE A 223 -23.42 -3.79 19.25
CA PHE A 223 -22.90 -3.34 17.97
C PHE A 223 -21.38 -3.21 18.07
N ILE A 224 -20.67 -3.81 17.14
CA ILE A 224 -19.21 -3.77 17.05
C ILE A 224 -18.85 -2.97 15.80
N ALA A 225 -18.03 -1.93 15.96
CA ALA A 225 -17.36 -1.23 14.86
C ALA A 225 -15.86 -1.51 14.94
N THR A 226 -15.25 -1.90 13.82
CA THR A 226 -13.84 -2.30 13.75
C THR A 226 -12.84 -1.15 13.89
N THR A 227 -13.29 0.09 13.72
CA THR A 227 -12.48 1.30 13.86
C THR A 227 -13.23 2.36 14.68
N GLN A 228 -12.50 3.34 15.21
CA GLN A 228 -13.09 4.49 15.91
C GLN A 228 -13.66 5.55 14.96
N ASP A 229 -13.65 5.27 13.65
CA ASP A 229 -14.16 6.18 12.62
C ASP A 229 -15.67 6.34 12.72
N VAL A 230 -16.34 5.35 13.31
CA VAL A 230 -17.76 5.34 13.62
C VAL A 230 -17.97 4.89 15.06
N SER A 231 -18.80 5.62 15.79
CA SER A 231 -19.30 5.18 17.10
C SER A 231 -20.75 4.75 16.98
N ILE A 232 -21.11 3.64 17.62
CA ILE A 232 -22.48 3.11 17.63
C ILE A 232 -22.88 2.89 19.09
N ASP A 233 -24.02 3.42 19.49
CA ASP A 233 -24.56 3.23 20.83
C ASP A 233 -25.46 1.98 20.90
N PRO A 234 -25.88 1.55 22.11
CA PRO A 234 -26.73 0.36 22.27
C PRO A 234 -28.11 0.45 21.60
N SER A 235 -28.61 1.65 21.29
CA SER A 235 -29.86 1.84 20.55
C SER A 235 -29.69 1.61 19.05
N GLY A 236 -28.45 1.48 18.57
CA GLY A 236 -28.09 1.39 17.17
C GLY A 236 -27.89 2.76 16.52
N ALA A 237 -28.04 3.86 17.27
CA ALA A 237 -27.69 5.18 16.76
C ALA A 237 -26.17 5.29 16.60
N PHE A 238 -25.72 5.88 15.49
CA PHE A 238 -24.30 5.97 15.17
C PHE A 238 -23.91 7.35 14.68
N THR A 239 -22.64 7.69 14.87
CA THR A 239 -22.03 8.97 14.45
C THR A 239 -20.76 8.69 13.65
N ALA A 240 -20.64 9.38 12.51
CA ALA A 240 -19.42 9.41 11.70
C ALA A 240 -18.39 10.37 12.33
N ASN A 241 -17.35 9.84 12.96
CA ASN A 241 -16.42 10.63 13.78
C ASN A 241 -15.29 11.27 12.97
N GLN A 242 -14.73 10.54 12.01
CA GLN A 242 -13.57 10.95 11.22
C GLN A 242 -13.47 10.14 9.92
N VAL A 243 -12.73 10.68 8.94
CA VAL A 243 -12.48 10.00 7.65
C VAL A 243 -11.97 8.59 7.87
N GLY A 244 -12.51 7.63 7.13
CA GLY A 244 -12.11 6.23 7.18
C GLY A 244 -13.30 5.30 6.97
N ALA A 245 -13.15 4.04 7.35
CA ALA A 245 -14.22 3.06 7.24
C ALA A 245 -14.26 2.13 8.44
N ALA A 246 -15.47 1.74 8.82
CA ALA A 246 -15.72 0.76 9.86
C ALA A 246 -16.54 -0.39 9.28
N LEU A 247 -16.02 -1.61 9.38
CA LEU A 247 -16.84 -2.81 9.31
C LEU A 247 -17.64 -2.92 10.61
N VAL A 248 -18.94 -3.09 10.49
CA VAL A 248 -19.92 -3.08 11.57
C VAL A 248 -20.65 -4.41 11.65
N HIS A 249 -20.89 -4.87 12.87
CA HIS A 249 -21.63 -6.09 13.16
C HIS A 249 -22.61 -5.88 14.30
N GLY A 250 -23.82 -6.43 14.16
CA GLY A 250 -24.70 -6.70 15.29
C GLY A 250 -24.39 -8.09 15.84
N VAL A 251 -24.38 -8.23 17.16
CA VAL A 251 -24.18 -9.49 17.88
C VAL A 251 -25.30 -9.67 18.89
N VAL A 252 -25.89 -10.87 18.91
CA VAL A 252 -26.94 -11.26 19.87
C VAL A 252 -26.58 -12.62 20.44
N GLN A 253 -26.60 -12.73 21.77
CA GLN A 253 -26.35 -13.98 22.49
C GLN A 253 -27.68 -14.72 22.70
N SER A 254 -27.84 -15.90 22.10
CA SER A 254 -28.97 -16.81 22.32
C SER A 254 -28.47 -18.15 22.88
N SER A 255 -28.93 -19.30 22.36
CA SER A 255 -28.27 -20.59 22.59
C SER A 255 -26.87 -20.65 21.95
N GLN A 256 -26.62 -19.79 20.97
CA GLN A 256 -25.34 -19.56 20.31
C GLN A 256 -25.16 -18.07 20.03
N GLU A 257 -23.92 -17.62 19.84
CA GLU A 257 -23.64 -16.26 19.38
C GLU A 257 -24.09 -16.12 17.91
N LEU A 258 -24.97 -15.16 17.65
CA LEU A 258 -25.38 -14.81 16.29
C LEU A 258 -24.79 -13.46 15.91
N LYS A 259 -24.33 -13.36 14.66
CA LYS A 259 -23.70 -12.18 14.09
C LYS A 259 -24.38 -11.79 12.77
N THR A 260 -24.55 -10.49 12.52
CA THR A 260 -25.02 -10.00 11.23
C THR A 260 -24.00 -10.26 10.12
N ALA A 261 -24.45 -10.14 8.86
CA ALA A 261 -23.54 -10.04 7.73
C ALA A 261 -22.58 -8.83 7.84
N ASP A 262 -21.53 -8.84 7.02
CA ASP A 262 -20.58 -7.73 6.93
C ASP A 262 -21.29 -6.47 6.43
N PHE A 263 -21.19 -5.37 7.18
CA PHE A 263 -21.81 -4.09 6.84
C PHE A 263 -20.80 -2.96 7.01
N TRP A 264 -20.63 -2.12 6.00
CA TRP A 264 -19.64 -1.05 6.01
C TRP A 264 -20.30 0.30 6.25
N ILE A 265 -19.72 1.09 7.15
CA ILE A 265 -19.97 2.52 7.23
C ILE A 265 -18.68 3.22 6.80
N VAL A 266 -18.77 3.97 5.71
CA VAL A 266 -17.65 4.67 5.07
C VAL A 266 -17.85 6.16 5.31
N VAL A 267 -16.84 6.81 5.88
CA VAL A 267 -16.90 8.20 6.32
C VAL A 267 -15.96 9.05 5.47
N ASP A 268 -16.56 9.97 4.72
CA ASP A 268 -15.87 11.01 3.96
C ASP A 268 -15.82 12.32 4.78
N ASP A 269 -14.91 13.25 4.46
CA ASP A 269 -14.92 14.61 5.04
C ASP A 269 -14.76 15.64 3.92
N PRO A 270 -15.85 16.33 3.50
CA PRO A 270 -15.78 17.33 2.43
C PRO A 270 -14.94 18.54 2.81
N ASN A 271 -14.57 18.70 4.09
CA ASN A 271 -13.75 19.79 4.60
C ASN A 271 -12.30 19.36 4.89
N ALA A 272 -11.90 18.12 4.59
CA ALA A 272 -10.58 17.57 4.93
C ALA A 272 -9.41 18.42 4.44
N PHE A 273 -9.59 19.16 3.34
CA PHE A 273 -8.56 19.96 2.67
C PHE A 273 -8.79 21.48 2.73
N LEU A 274 -9.57 21.96 3.70
CA LEU A 274 -9.83 23.40 3.91
C LEU A 274 -8.90 24.05 4.94
N ASP A 275 -8.08 23.26 5.62
CA ASP A 275 -7.08 23.77 6.58
C ASP A 275 -6.00 24.62 5.89
N GLU A 276 -5.39 25.53 6.65
CA GLU A 276 -4.35 26.45 6.17
C GLU A 276 -3.08 25.73 5.70
N SER A 277 -2.83 24.52 6.20
CA SER A 277 -1.71 23.68 5.77
C SER A 277 -1.78 23.31 4.28
N TYR A 278 -2.97 23.22 3.69
CA TYR A 278 -3.15 22.91 2.26
C TYR A 278 -3.01 24.13 1.34
N VAL A 279 -2.91 25.34 1.93
CA VAL A 279 -2.67 26.63 1.28
C VAL A 279 -3.74 27.09 0.27
N MET A 280 -4.01 26.31 -0.77
CA MET A 280 -5.05 26.59 -1.76
C MET A 280 -5.53 25.30 -2.44
N ASN A 281 -6.80 25.29 -2.83
CA ASN A 281 -7.37 24.28 -3.72
C ASN A 281 -7.52 24.87 -5.13
N SER A 282 -7.18 24.11 -6.16
CA SER A 282 -7.16 24.60 -7.54
C SER A 282 -7.72 23.57 -8.52
N THR A 283 -8.32 24.05 -9.62
CA THR A 283 -8.83 23.21 -10.70
C THR A 283 -8.52 23.82 -12.06
N LEU A 284 -8.33 22.95 -13.06
CA LEU A 284 -8.12 23.34 -14.46
C LEU A 284 -9.40 23.07 -15.25
N ASN A 285 -9.82 24.04 -16.05
CA ASN A 285 -11.05 23.98 -16.82
C ASN A 285 -10.76 24.30 -18.29
N HIS A 286 -11.28 23.50 -19.20
CA HIS A 286 -11.24 23.75 -20.63
C HIS A 286 -12.48 23.14 -21.30
N PRO A 287 -13.07 23.75 -22.34
CA PRO A 287 -14.33 23.27 -22.93
C PRO A 287 -14.30 21.82 -23.42
N HIS A 288 -13.14 21.34 -23.89
CA HIS A 288 -13.03 20.05 -24.58
C HIS A 288 -11.80 19.21 -24.18
N MET A 289 -10.97 19.69 -23.25
CA MET A 289 -9.77 18.94 -22.83
C MET A 289 -10.14 18.07 -21.64
N MET A 290 -9.69 16.82 -21.65
CA MET A 290 -9.83 15.94 -20.49
C MET A 290 -8.93 16.45 -19.35
N SER A 291 -9.51 16.59 -18.16
CA SER A 291 -8.82 17.03 -16.94
C SER A 291 -8.94 15.94 -15.87
N GLU A 292 -8.55 14.72 -16.25
CA GLU A 292 -8.59 13.52 -15.41
C GLU A 292 -7.18 12.95 -15.25
N ILE A 293 -6.88 12.41 -14.06
CA ILE A 293 -5.57 11.80 -13.80
C ILE A 293 -5.34 10.64 -14.78
N GLY A 294 -4.16 10.64 -15.41
CA GLY A 294 -3.76 9.61 -16.35
C GLY A 294 -4.29 9.75 -17.78
N GLN A 295 -5.26 10.62 -18.02
CA GLN A 295 -5.80 10.88 -19.35
C GLN A 295 -5.05 12.04 -20.02
N PRO A 296 -4.70 11.95 -21.32
CA PRO A 296 -3.89 12.97 -21.99
C PRO A 296 -4.59 14.33 -22.03
N ALA A 297 -3.96 15.34 -21.42
CA ALA A 297 -4.41 16.72 -21.47
C ALA A 297 -3.93 17.37 -22.78
N MET A 298 -4.65 17.07 -23.87
CA MET A 298 -4.31 17.53 -25.22
C MET A 298 -5.37 18.50 -25.76
N ILE A 299 -4.91 19.57 -26.41
CA ILE A 299 -5.73 20.52 -27.17
C ILE A 299 -5.19 20.66 -28.60
N GLU A 300 -6.03 21.16 -29.51
CA GLU A 300 -5.60 21.48 -30.87
C GLU A 300 -4.78 22.77 -30.91
N PRO A 301 -3.80 22.91 -31.82
CA PRO A 301 -3.13 24.19 -32.02
C PRO A 301 -4.12 25.30 -32.35
N LYS A 302 -3.89 26.50 -31.80
CA LYS A 302 -4.76 27.70 -31.89
C LYS A 302 -6.08 27.61 -31.12
N ASP A 303 -6.25 26.58 -30.30
CA ASP A 303 -7.35 26.52 -29.34
C ASP A 303 -7.12 27.52 -28.19
N THR A 304 -8.17 27.79 -27.43
CA THR A 304 -8.11 28.64 -26.25
C THR A 304 -7.26 28.01 -25.15
N TYR A 305 -6.60 28.82 -24.34
CA TYR A 305 -5.89 28.32 -23.18
C TYR A 305 -6.88 27.84 -22.09
N PRO A 306 -6.55 26.78 -21.34
CA PRO A 306 -7.30 26.40 -20.16
C PRO A 306 -7.37 27.53 -19.12
N SER A 307 -8.47 27.57 -18.38
CA SER A 307 -8.70 28.46 -17.25
C SER A 307 -8.36 27.76 -15.94
N VAL A 308 -7.72 28.45 -15.02
CA VAL A 308 -7.46 27.94 -13.66
C VAL A 308 -8.35 28.67 -12.67
N SER A 309 -9.04 27.88 -11.85
CA SER A 309 -9.83 28.36 -10.72
C SER A 309 -9.14 27.97 -9.43
N THR A 310 -9.16 28.85 -8.44
CA THR A 310 -8.52 28.66 -7.12
C THR A 310 -9.48 29.08 -6.01
N VAL A 311 -9.38 28.41 -4.87
CA VAL A 311 -9.97 28.80 -3.59
C VAL A 311 -8.83 28.84 -2.57
N SER A 312 -8.56 30.01 -2.00
CA SER A 312 -7.46 30.16 -1.04
C SER A 312 -7.87 29.66 0.35
N ASN A 313 -7.00 28.88 1.01
CA ASN A 313 -7.18 28.53 2.42
C ASN A 313 -6.45 29.51 3.35
N VAL A 314 -5.67 30.43 2.80
CA VAL A 314 -4.85 31.40 3.53
C VAL A 314 -5.04 32.83 3.00
N ASN A 315 -4.54 33.82 3.74
CA ASN A 315 -4.35 35.16 3.20
C ASN A 315 -2.99 35.23 2.50
N GLY A 316 -2.91 35.89 1.35
CA GLY A 316 -1.65 36.00 0.63
C GLY A 316 -1.74 36.72 -0.71
N MET A 317 -0.67 36.60 -1.50
CA MET A 317 -0.59 37.10 -2.87
C MET A 317 -0.54 35.93 -3.84
N LEU A 318 -1.55 35.84 -4.71
CA LEU A 318 -1.61 34.85 -5.79
C LEU A 318 -1.08 35.46 -7.07
N SER A 319 -0.18 34.76 -7.75
CA SER A 319 0.25 35.07 -9.12
C SER A 319 0.24 33.82 -9.98
N SER A 320 0.26 33.99 -11.30
CA SER A 320 0.23 32.86 -12.23
C SER A 320 1.02 33.15 -13.48
N GLU A 321 1.63 32.11 -14.05
CA GLU A 321 2.41 32.17 -15.28
C GLU A 321 1.97 31.05 -16.23
N LEU A 322 1.77 31.40 -17.50
CA LEU A 322 1.71 30.44 -18.60
C LEU A 322 3.11 30.34 -19.20
N ILE A 323 3.69 29.15 -19.17
CA ILE A 323 5.07 28.88 -19.54
C ILE A 323 5.08 27.96 -20.77
N PHE A 324 5.89 28.32 -21.76
CA PHE A 324 6.18 27.50 -22.93
C PHE A 324 7.68 27.53 -23.25
N GLY A 325 8.31 26.37 -23.41
CA GLY A 325 9.75 26.27 -23.69
C GLY A 325 10.62 26.94 -22.62
N GLY A 326 10.20 26.87 -21.35
CA GLY A 326 10.88 27.49 -20.22
C GLY A 326 10.75 29.02 -20.13
N LYS A 327 9.88 29.65 -20.92
CA LYS A 327 9.64 31.09 -20.91
C LYS A 327 8.19 31.41 -20.57
N THR A 328 7.98 32.37 -19.68
CA THR A 328 6.67 32.94 -19.41
C THR A 328 6.16 33.70 -20.64
N ILE A 329 4.99 33.32 -21.14
CA ILE A 329 4.35 33.92 -22.34
C ILE A 329 3.06 34.68 -22.00
N ALA A 330 2.45 34.42 -20.85
CA ALA A 330 1.38 35.22 -20.26
C ALA A 330 1.47 35.12 -18.73
N LYS A 331 0.98 36.12 -18.01
CA LYS A 331 0.98 36.11 -16.55
C LYS A 331 -0.22 36.84 -15.95
N LEU A 332 -0.57 36.45 -14.73
CA LEU A 332 -1.36 37.22 -13.79
C LEU A 332 -0.38 37.86 -12.79
N ASP A 333 -0.32 39.19 -12.77
CA ASP A 333 0.44 39.92 -11.76
C ASP A 333 -0.10 39.62 -10.35
N PRO A 334 0.73 39.71 -9.29
CA PRO A 334 0.31 39.38 -7.94
C PRO A 334 -0.97 40.10 -7.50
N VAL A 335 -1.98 39.33 -7.10
CA VAL A 335 -3.27 39.81 -6.57
C VAL A 335 -3.46 39.33 -5.14
N ALA A 336 -3.92 40.22 -4.27
CA ALA A 336 -4.27 39.85 -2.90
C ALA A 336 -5.47 38.90 -2.88
N VAL A 337 -5.40 37.89 -2.03
CA VAL A 337 -6.50 36.96 -1.77
C VAL A 337 -6.69 36.76 -0.27
N SER A 338 -7.95 36.64 0.15
CA SER A 338 -8.33 36.30 1.51
C SER A 338 -8.66 34.81 1.63
N LYS A 339 -8.57 34.26 2.85
CA LYS A 339 -9.05 32.90 3.15
C LYS A 339 -10.52 32.74 2.75
N GLY A 340 -10.82 31.68 1.99
CA GLY A 340 -12.11 31.38 1.38
C GLY A 340 -12.40 32.13 0.07
N GLU A 341 -11.52 33.03 -0.38
CA GLU A 341 -11.72 33.78 -1.61
C GLU A 341 -11.43 32.91 -2.85
N SER A 342 -12.35 32.95 -3.82
CA SER A 342 -12.18 32.30 -5.11
C SER A 342 -11.62 33.26 -6.16
N LYS A 343 -10.63 32.81 -6.94
CA LYS A 343 -10.12 33.53 -8.12
C LYS A 343 -10.11 32.61 -9.34
N GLN A 344 -10.40 33.19 -10.50
CA GLN A 344 -10.28 32.51 -11.78
C GLN A 344 -9.37 33.32 -12.71
N TRP A 345 -8.49 32.64 -13.43
CA TRP A 345 -7.63 33.25 -14.43
C TRP A 345 -7.61 32.41 -15.71
N THR A 346 -7.79 33.08 -16.85
CA THR A 346 -7.61 32.50 -18.18
C THR A 346 -6.52 33.30 -18.88
N PRO A 347 -5.40 32.66 -19.29
CA PRO A 347 -4.38 33.34 -20.07
C PRO A 347 -4.96 33.94 -21.35
N SER A 348 -4.61 35.18 -21.67
CA SER A 348 -5.03 35.81 -22.93
C SER A 348 -4.36 35.16 -24.13
N GLY A 349 -5.08 35.01 -25.23
CA GLY A 349 -4.54 34.49 -26.50
C GLY A 349 -4.94 33.04 -26.76
N LYS A 350 -4.12 32.35 -27.57
CA LYS A 350 -4.37 31.00 -28.08
C LYS A 350 -3.07 30.20 -28.14
N ALA A 351 -3.18 28.87 -28.06
CA ALA A 351 -2.04 27.96 -28.11
C ALA A 351 -1.43 27.84 -29.52
N GLU A 352 -0.73 28.87 -29.98
CA GLU A 352 -0.20 28.97 -31.35
C GLU A 352 0.95 27.98 -31.64
N LYS A 353 1.74 27.61 -30.64
CA LYS A 353 2.92 26.74 -30.81
C LYS A 353 2.61 25.31 -30.37
N GLU A 354 3.09 24.34 -31.12
CA GLU A 354 3.01 22.93 -30.74
C GLU A 354 3.99 22.62 -29.60
N GLY A 355 3.53 21.79 -28.66
CA GLY A 355 4.32 21.33 -27.53
C GLY A 355 3.59 21.46 -26.19
N ARG A 356 4.32 21.12 -25.14
CA ARG A 356 3.83 21.14 -23.76
C ARG A 356 3.88 22.56 -23.18
N TYR A 357 2.80 22.93 -22.52
CA TYR A 357 2.64 24.15 -21.75
C TYR A 357 2.51 23.81 -20.27
N GLU A 358 2.91 24.74 -19.41
CA GLU A 358 2.69 24.70 -17.97
C GLU A 358 1.94 25.97 -17.56
N ILE A 359 0.87 25.83 -16.78
CA ILE A 359 0.31 26.93 -16.00
C ILE A 359 0.81 26.75 -14.57
N ARG A 360 1.67 27.65 -14.11
CA ARG A 360 2.22 27.65 -12.76
C ARG A 360 1.55 28.72 -11.92
N LEU A 361 1.02 28.31 -10.78
CA LEU A 361 0.51 29.17 -9.73
C LEU A 361 1.60 29.36 -8.67
N LYS A 362 1.65 30.55 -8.09
CA LYS A 362 2.51 30.85 -6.94
C LYS A 362 1.69 31.57 -5.89
N MET A 363 1.72 31.04 -4.67
CA MET A 363 1.13 31.68 -3.49
C MET A 363 2.24 32.16 -2.56
N GLU A 364 2.25 33.46 -2.28
CA GLU A 364 3.17 34.08 -1.32
C GLU A 364 2.43 34.47 -0.05
N GLN A 365 2.96 34.03 1.09
CA GLN A 365 2.46 34.35 2.43
C GLN A 365 3.56 35.08 3.20
N GLU A 366 3.18 36.04 4.04
CA GLU A 366 4.12 36.77 4.86
C GLU A 366 4.91 35.81 5.79
N GLY A 367 6.24 35.92 5.77
CA GLY A 367 7.13 35.12 6.61
C GLY A 367 7.24 33.63 6.24
N LYS A 368 6.64 33.18 5.13
CA LYS A 368 6.74 31.78 4.66
C LYS A 368 7.37 31.71 3.27
N GLN A 369 7.94 30.54 2.94
CA GLN A 369 8.38 30.28 1.57
C GLN A 369 7.18 30.21 0.63
N PRO A 370 7.33 30.65 -0.65
CA PRO A 370 6.29 30.49 -1.64
C PRO A 370 5.96 29.01 -1.88
N VAL A 371 4.68 28.71 -2.07
CA VAL A 371 4.25 27.39 -2.55
C VAL A 371 3.80 27.48 -4.00
N TYR A 372 3.97 26.37 -4.71
CA TYR A 372 3.69 26.28 -6.14
C TYR A 372 2.71 25.16 -6.43
N ASP A 373 1.85 25.42 -7.40
CA ASP A 373 0.99 24.39 -7.98
C ASP A 373 1.00 24.54 -9.49
N SER A 374 1.03 23.42 -10.21
CA SER A 374 1.23 23.42 -11.66
C SER A 374 0.21 22.54 -12.35
N PHE A 375 -0.27 23.05 -13.47
CA PHE A 375 -1.08 22.33 -14.44
C PHE A 375 -0.38 22.27 -15.78
N TYR A 376 -0.65 21.23 -16.55
CA TYR A 376 0.00 20.99 -17.83
C TYR A 376 -1.03 20.68 -18.90
N PHE A 377 -0.72 21.06 -20.13
CA PHE A 377 -1.47 20.62 -21.31
C PHE A 377 -0.53 20.62 -22.51
N THR A 378 -0.89 19.87 -23.55
CA THR A 378 -0.11 19.80 -24.78
C THR A 378 -0.95 20.26 -25.95
N ALA A 379 -0.48 21.29 -26.66
CA ALA A 379 -1.06 21.68 -27.93
C ALA A 379 -0.40 20.86 -29.04
N TRP A 380 -1.13 19.94 -29.65
CA TRP A 380 -0.60 19.08 -30.70
C TRP A 380 -1.72 18.59 -31.61
N ALA A 381 -1.54 18.77 -32.92
CA ALA A 381 -2.53 18.26 -33.87
C ALA A 381 -2.44 16.74 -33.93
N LYS A 382 -3.53 16.03 -33.56
CA LYS A 382 -3.55 14.56 -33.51
C LYS A 382 -3.13 13.90 -34.83
N ASN A 383 -3.52 14.52 -35.95
CA ASN A 383 -3.17 14.05 -37.30
C ASN A 383 -1.67 14.14 -37.65
N LYS A 384 -0.85 14.82 -36.83
CA LYS A 384 0.61 14.88 -36.99
C LYS A 384 1.35 13.80 -36.23
N ILE A 385 0.68 13.06 -35.34
CA ILE A 385 1.28 11.91 -34.67
C ILE A 385 1.49 10.82 -35.73
N PRO A 386 2.72 10.31 -35.91
CA PRO A 386 2.97 9.34 -36.96
C PRO A 386 2.08 8.10 -36.81
N LYS A 387 1.63 7.57 -37.95
CA LYS A 387 0.83 6.35 -37.98
C LYS A 387 1.57 5.19 -37.30
N ASP A 388 0.81 4.32 -36.63
CA ASP A 388 1.29 3.11 -35.94
C ASP A 388 2.19 3.40 -34.72
N GLN A 389 2.13 4.61 -34.16
CA GLN A 389 2.73 4.97 -32.86
C GLN A 389 1.64 5.33 -31.85
N SER A 390 2.00 5.33 -30.56
CA SER A 390 1.08 5.75 -29.49
C SER A 390 0.77 7.25 -29.57
N GLN A 391 -0.45 7.65 -29.23
CA GLN A 391 -0.89 9.04 -29.15
C GLN A 391 -0.27 9.79 -27.95
N ILE A 392 0.24 9.07 -26.95
CA ILE A 392 0.78 9.66 -25.71
C ILE A 392 2.29 9.44 -25.55
N ALA A 393 2.91 8.60 -26.38
CA ALA A 393 4.34 8.33 -26.41
C ALA A 393 4.80 7.98 -27.83
N PHE A 394 5.33 8.95 -28.57
CA PHE A 394 5.73 8.78 -29.97
C PHE A 394 7.04 9.49 -30.29
N LEU A 395 7.70 9.09 -31.38
CA LEU A 395 8.88 9.75 -31.90
C LEU A 395 8.51 11.05 -32.62
N GLY A 396 9.10 12.15 -32.16
CA GLY A 396 9.13 13.42 -32.85
C GLY A 396 9.97 13.36 -34.13
N LYS A 397 9.98 14.47 -34.88
CA LYS A 397 10.75 14.59 -36.13
C LYS A 397 12.27 14.49 -35.93
N ASP A 398 12.74 14.75 -34.71
CA ASP A 398 14.14 14.63 -34.29
C ASP A 398 14.51 13.20 -33.84
N GLY A 399 13.56 12.26 -33.88
CA GLY A 399 13.77 10.88 -33.46
C GLY A 399 13.80 10.68 -31.95
N LYS A 400 13.33 11.66 -31.17
CA LYS A 400 13.19 11.56 -29.70
C LYS A 400 11.75 11.34 -29.28
N MET A 401 11.55 10.72 -28.11
CA MET A 401 10.24 10.51 -27.54
C MET A 401 9.60 11.84 -27.13
N VAL A 402 8.36 12.01 -27.57
CA VAL A 402 7.43 13.04 -27.13
C VAL A 402 6.39 12.36 -26.26
N TYR A 403 6.20 12.91 -25.06
CA TYR A 403 5.24 12.41 -24.08
C TYR A 403 4.10 13.42 -23.91
N ILE A 404 2.87 12.92 -23.92
CA ILE A 404 1.68 13.71 -23.60
C ILE A 404 1.28 13.38 -22.18
N SER A 405 1.41 14.36 -21.28
CA SER A 405 1.02 14.20 -19.89
C SER A 405 -0.49 14.37 -19.69
N ASP A 406 -0.97 13.96 -18.53
CA ASP A 406 -2.25 14.45 -18.01
C ASP A 406 -2.17 15.92 -17.57
N PHE A 407 -3.30 16.42 -17.06
CA PHE A 407 -3.44 17.83 -16.68
C PHE A 407 -2.62 18.22 -15.44
N ARG A 408 -2.19 17.25 -14.64
CA ARG A 408 -1.31 17.44 -13.48
C ARG A 408 0.14 17.14 -13.81
N GLY A 409 0.44 16.77 -15.06
CA GLY A 409 1.80 16.56 -15.55
C GLY A 409 2.32 15.13 -15.40
N ASN A 410 1.48 14.21 -14.94
CA ASN A 410 1.84 12.79 -14.88
C ASN A 410 1.95 12.25 -16.30
N GLN A 411 2.96 11.43 -16.52
CA GLN A 411 3.24 10.86 -17.84
C GLN A 411 3.96 9.52 -17.69
N ILE A 412 4.06 8.79 -18.81
CA ILE A 412 4.91 7.61 -18.91
C ILE A 412 6.33 7.95 -18.41
N LEU A 413 6.82 7.15 -17.46
CA LEU A 413 8.10 7.38 -16.80
C LEU A 413 9.27 7.17 -17.76
N ASP A 414 10.40 7.83 -17.49
CA ASP A 414 11.69 7.49 -18.08
C ASP A 414 12.33 6.33 -17.31
N PHE A 415 12.35 5.15 -17.92
CA PHE A 415 12.87 3.93 -17.32
C PHE A 415 14.37 3.72 -17.59
N SER A 416 15.02 4.61 -18.34
CA SER A 416 16.39 4.36 -18.82
C SER A 416 17.47 4.31 -17.74
N ASN A 417 17.16 4.73 -16.50
CA ASN A 417 18.07 4.72 -15.35
C ASN A 417 18.18 3.39 -14.59
N VAL A 418 17.52 2.32 -15.07
CA VAL A 418 17.58 1.01 -14.40
C VAL A 418 18.73 0.12 -14.87
N GLY A 419 19.17 -0.78 -14.00
CA GLY A 419 20.22 -1.76 -14.26
C GLY A 419 21.61 -1.30 -13.81
N TYR A 420 22.59 -2.18 -13.99
CA TYR A 420 24.00 -2.00 -13.59
C TYR A 420 24.52 -0.59 -13.90
N MET A 421 24.99 0.11 -12.86
CA MET A 421 25.53 1.47 -12.93
C MET A 421 24.55 2.49 -13.54
N GLY A 422 23.24 2.29 -13.36
CA GLY A 422 22.20 3.17 -13.89
C GLY A 422 21.82 2.90 -15.34
N GLY A 423 22.11 1.70 -15.86
CA GLY A 423 21.71 1.25 -17.20
C GLY A 423 22.65 1.69 -18.33
N GLY A 424 22.72 0.89 -19.40
CA GLY A 424 23.53 1.18 -20.58
C GLY A 424 25.04 0.97 -20.42
N VAL A 425 25.50 0.47 -19.27
CA VAL A 425 26.90 0.14 -19.01
C VAL A 425 27.12 -1.35 -19.27
N LYS A 426 28.14 -1.69 -20.07
CA LYS A 426 28.52 -3.08 -20.32
C LYS A 426 28.96 -3.75 -19.01
N ILE A 427 28.38 -4.90 -18.69
CA ILE A 427 28.85 -5.73 -17.56
C ILE A 427 30.31 -6.16 -17.84
N PRO A 428 31.24 -5.92 -16.91
CA PRO A 428 32.67 -6.12 -17.17
C PRO A 428 33.10 -7.59 -17.04
N ASP A 429 34.09 -7.99 -17.85
CA ASP A 429 34.77 -9.27 -17.70
C ASP A 429 35.91 -9.13 -16.66
N VAL A 430 35.57 -9.38 -15.39
CA VAL A 430 36.51 -9.24 -14.26
C VAL A 430 37.62 -10.30 -14.31
N LYS A 431 38.86 -9.91 -14.00
CA LYS A 431 40.02 -10.82 -14.00
C LYS A 431 39.90 -11.88 -12.89
N VAL A 432 40.19 -13.13 -13.23
CA VAL A 432 40.23 -14.25 -12.28
C VAL A 432 41.40 -14.08 -11.31
N LYS A 433 41.13 -14.29 -10.01
CA LYS A 433 42.11 -14.20 -8.92
C LYS A 433 42.20 -15.48 -8.09
N ALA A 434 41.11 -16.24 -7.99
CA ALA A 434 41.10 -17.57 -7.41
C ALA A 434 40.43 -18.54 -8.39
N THR A 435 40.85 -19.80 -8.38
CA THR A 435 40.25 -20.87 -9.19
C THR A 435 39.95 -22.05 -8.28
N VAL A 436 38.69 -22.50 -8.29
CA VAL A 436 38.22 -23.65 -7.53
C VAL A 436 37.90 -24.77 -8.51
N LYS A 437 38.23 -26.00 -8.13
CA LYS A 437 37.79 -27.22 -8.83
C LYS A 437 36.76 -27.94 -7.96
N PRO A 438 35.79 -28.65 -8.56
CA PRO A 438 34.93 -29.53 -7.80
C PRO A 438 35.76 -30.65 -7.19
N GLY A 439 35.25 -31.26 -6.13
CA GLY A 439 35.95 -32.32 -5.41
C GLY A 439 34.96 -33.11 -4.57
N ASP A 440 35.46 -34.06 -3.80
CA ASP A 440 34.58 -34.99 -3.10
C ASP A 440 33.84 -34.30 -1.95
N GLY A 441 32.53 -34.57 -1.84
CA GLY A 441 31.66 -34.05 -0.78
C GLY A 441 31.28 -32.58 -0.93
N ASP A 442 30.81 -31.97 0.17
CA ASP A 442 30.30 -30.59 0.20
C ASP A 442 31.42 -29.56 -0.09
N ASP A 443 31.24 -28.82 -1.18
CA ASP A 443 32.09 -27.76 -1.68
C ASP A 443 31.81 -26.39 -1.04
N THR A 444 30.78 -26.25 -0.19
CA THR A 444 30.38 -24.95 0.40
C THR A 444 31.57 -24.22 1.02
N ALA A 445 32.31 -24.88 1.92
CA ALA A 445 33.45 -24.29 2.60
C ALA A 445 34.62 -23.98 1.63
N ARG A 446 34.77 -24.79 0.57
CA ARG A 446 35.84 -24.61 -0.42
C ARG A 446 35.59 -23.39 -1.30
N ILE A 447 34.35 -23.21 -1.75
CA ILE A 447 33.93 -22.03 -2.51
C ILE A 447 34.03 -20.79 -1.62
N GLN A 448 33.55 -20.89 -0.38
CA GLN A 448 33.62 -19.78 0.58
C GLN A 448 35.06 -19.34 0.84
N ALA A 449 35.99 -20.28 1.05
CA ALA A 449 37.40 -19.96 1.29
C ALA A 449 38.03 -19.18 0.13
N ALA A 450 37.68 -19.49 -1.12
CA ALA A 450 38.17 -18.76 -2.29
C ALA A 450 37.56 -17.35 -2.40
N ILE A 451 36.30 -17.17 -2.02
CA ILE A 451 35.66 -15.85 -1.91
C ILE A 451 36.33 -15.05 -0.80
N ASP A 452 36.59 -15.65 0.35
CA ASP A 452 37.25 -15.01 1.50
C ASP A 452 38.67 -14.58 1.12
N GLU A 453 39.43 -15.41 0.40
CA GLU A 453 40.75 -15.06 -0.14
C GLU A 453 40.69 -13.83 -1.05
N VAL A 454 39.78 -13.82 -2.03
CA VAL A 454 39.60 -12.68 -2.94
C VAL A 454 39.11 -11.43 -2.18
N SER A 455 38.32 -11.61 -1.12
CA SER A 455 37.84 -10.52 -0.26
C SER A 455 38.97 -9.78 0.45
N GLN A 456 40.11 -10.45 0.71
CA GLN A 456 41.28 -9.81 1.33
C GLN A 456 42.14 -9.02 0.34
N LEU A 457 41.97 -9.21 -0.98
CA LEU A 457 42.75 -8.49 -1.99
C LEU A 457 42.36 -7.01 -2.03
N PRO A 458 43.31 -6.08 -2.24
CA PRO A 458 42.97 -4.67 -2.38
C PRO A 458 42.01 -4.44 -3.56
N VAL A 459 41.08 -3.49 -3.42
CA VAL A 459 40.17 -3.10 -4.49
C VAL A 459 40.98 -2.44 -5.61
N GLY A 460 40.84 -2.95 -6.83
CA GLY A 460 41.46 -2.41 -8.03
C GLY A 460 40.90 -1.06 -8.45
N LYS A 461 41.57 -0.38 -9.39
CA LYS A 461 41.11 0.92 -9.94
C LYS A 461 39.77 0.84 -10.68
N ASP A 462 39.42 -0.34 -11.16
CA ASP A 462 38.13 -0.66 -11.77
C ASP A 462 37.02 -0.90 -10.72
N GLY A 463 37.37 -0.96 -9.44
CA GLY A 463 36.48 -1.26 -8.33
C GLY A 463 36.30 -2.75 -8.04
N PHE A 464 37.16 -3.61 -8.62
CA PHE A 464 37.09 -5.05 -8.42
C PHE A 464 38.31 -5.58 -7.65
N ARG A 465 38.06 -6.54 -6.76
CA ARG A 465 39.09 -7.36 -6.13
C ARG A 465 39.47 -8.51 -7.07
N GLY A 466 38.47 -9.13 -7.70
CA GLY A 466 38.67 -10.18 -8.70
C GLY A 466 37.48 -11.13 -8.82
N ALA A 467 37.60 -12.05 -9.78
CA ALA A 467 36.66 -13.16 -9.94
C ALA A 467 37.20 -14.44 -9.28
N VAL A 468 36.31 -15.16 -8.61
CA VAL A 468 36.49 -16.57 -8.22
C VAL A 468 35.94 -17.41 -9.35
N LEU A 469 36.82 -18.14 -10.05
CA LEU A 469 36.45 -19.03 -11.14
C LEU A 469 36.19 -20.44 -10.60
N LEU A 470 34.96 -20.91 -10.71
CA LEU A 470 34.60 -22.30 -10.57
C LEU A 470 34.84 -22.99 -11.92
N LYS A 471 35.76 -23.95 -11.96
CA LYS A 471 35.98 -24.78 -13.15
C LYS A 471 34.75 -25.64 -13.42
N LYS A 472 34.51 -25.99 -14.69
CA LYS A 472 33.42 -26.91 -15.08
C LYS A 472 33.37 -28.18 -14.23
N GLY A 473 32.16 -28.67 -13.96
CA GLY A 473 31.86 -29.82 -13.11
C GLY A 473 30.77 -29.52 -12.07
N LYS A 474 30.40 -30.54 -11.29
CA LYS A 474 29.38 -30.48 -10.25
C LYS A 474 30.01 -30.09 -8.92
N TYR A 475 29.51 -29.03 -8.30
CA TYR A 475 29.83 -28.62 -6.95
C TYR A 475 28.65 -28.94 -6.04
N GLU A 476 28.87 -29.78 -5.04
CA GLU A 476 27.83 -30.08 -4.05
C GLU A 476 27.82 -28.97 -2.99
N VAL A 477 26.69 -28.32 -2.76
CA VAL A 477 26.60 -27.20 -1.83
C VAL A 477 25.52 -27.52 -0.82
N GLY A 478 25.89 -28.02 0.35
CA GLY A 478 24.97 -28.34 1.45
C GLY A 478 24.60 -27.12 2.30
N GLY A 479 25.37 -26.04 2.24
CA GLY A 479 25.13 -24.79 2.95
C GLY A 479 24.77 -23.62 2.02
N THR A 480 25.23 -22.43 2.40
CA THR A 480 25.03 -21.17 1.66
C THR A 480 26.38 -20.50 1.44
N VAL A 481 26.66 -20.13 0.20
CA VAL A 481 27.84 -19.35 -0.18
C VAL A 481 27.54 -17.86 -0.03
N LYS A 482 28.44 -17.12 0.62
CA LYS A 482 28.25 -15.70 0.95
C LYS A 482 29.29 -14.80 0.30
N ILE A 483 28.83 -13.69 -0.28
CA ILE A 483 29.70 -12.62 -0.79
C ILE A 483 29.38 -11.33 -0.03
N ASN A 484 30.23 -10.98 0.93
CA ASN A 484 30.02 -9.82 1.83
C ASN A 484 30.98 -8.65 1.56
N ALA A 485 31.78 -8.72 0.49
CA ALA A 485 32.70 -7.65 0.12
C ALA A 485 32.45 -7.17 -1.32
N SER A 486 32.57 -5.85 -1.53
CA SER A 486 32.49 -5.24 -2.84
C SER A 486 33.56 -5.75 -3.79
N GLY A 487 33.25 -5.73 -5.10
CA GLY A 487 34.21 -6.00 -6.17
C GLY A 487 34.51 -7.47 -6.43
N ILE A 488 33.62 -8.39 -6.06
CA ILE A 488 33.82 -9.83 -6.20
C ILE A 488 32.86 -10.41 -7.24
N VAL A 489 33.36 -11.31 -8.08
CA VAL A 489 32.51 -12.04 -9.04
C VAL A 489 32.66 -13.54 -8.81
N LEU A 490 31.55 -14.25 -8.66
CA LEU A 490 31.52 -15.71 -8.71
C LEU A 490 31.20 -16.15 -10.14
N ARG A 491 32.16 -16.79 -10.80
CA ARG A 491 32.07 -17.12 -12.23
C ARG A 491 32.21 -18.63 -12.44
N GLY A 492 31.36 -19.21 -13.28
CA GLY A 492 31.51 -20.57 -13.81
C GLY A 492 32.07 -20.61 -15.23
N GLU A 493 32.12 -21.81 -15.80
CA GLU A 493 32.57 -22.13 -17.16
C GLU A 493 31.45 -22.67 -18.07
N GLY A 494 30.23 -22.14 -17.94
CA GLY A 494 29.10 -22.45 -18.83
C GLY A 494 27.82 -22.73 -18.05
N GLN A 495 26.70 -22.30 -18.60
CA GLN A 495 25.34 -22.54 -18.09
C GLN A 495 24.63 -23.75 -18.73
N ASP A 496 25.36 -24.55 -19.52
CA ASP A 496 24.88 -25.80 -20.11
C ASP A 496 25.29 -27.02 -19.26
N GLU A 497 24.86 -28.22 -19.66
CA GLU A 497 25.14 -29.48 -18.97
C GLU A 497 26.63 -29.82 -18.83
N LYS A 498 27.49 -29.26 -19.69
CA LYS A 498 28.95 -29.50 -19.69
C LYS A 498 29.71 -28.40 -18.94
N GLY A 499 28.99 -27.39 -18.46
CA GLY A 499 29.51 -26.23 -17.77
C GLY A 499 29.72 -26.45 -16.27
N THR A 500 29.51 -25.39 -15.50
CA THR A 500 29.62 -25.40 -14.03
C THR A 500 28.24 -25.57 -13.43
N LEU A 501 28.09 -26.56 -12.54
CA LEU A 501 26.85 -26.81 -11.81
C LEU A 501 27.05 -26.56 -10.32
N ILE A 502 26.29 -25.64 -9.74
CA ILE A 502 26.04 -25.56 -8.30
C ILE A 502 24.84 -26.46 -8.00
N TYR A 503 25.06 -27.55 -7.27
CA TYR A 503 24.04 -28.53 -6.90
C TYR A 503 23.73 -28.43 -5.41
N GLY A 504 22.57 -27.88 -5.05
CA GLY A 504 22.12 -27.79 -3.67
C GLY A 504 21.78 -29.17 -3.11
N THR A 505 22.55 -29.66 -2.13
CA THR A 505 22.32 -30.98 -1.51
C THR A 505 21.54 -30.88 -0.20
N GLY A 506 20.92 -31.98 0.21
CA GLY A 506 20.29 -32.12 1.52
C GLY A 506 18.90 -31.50 1.65
N ALA A 507 18.17 -31.95 2.68
CA ALA A 507 16.74 -31.74 2.83
C ALA A 507 16.33 -30.45 3.58
N ASN A 508 17.12 -29.37 3.47
CA ASN A 508 16.90 -28.13 4.23
C ASN A 508 16.60 -26.93 3.30
N PRO A 509 15.47 -26.23 3.50
CA PRO A 509 15.18 -24.98 2.82
C PRO A 509 16.24 -23.91 3.10
N ARG A 510 16.85 -23.38 2.03
CA ARG A 510 17.88 -22.31 2.11
C ARG A 510 18.13 -21.64 0.77
N ASN A 511 18.88 -20.54 0.80
CA ASN A 511 19.44 -19.89 -0.39
C ASN A 511 20.84 -20.47 -0.70
N LEU A 512 21.17 -20.67 -1.97
CA LEU A 512 22.49 -21.20 -2.37
C LEU A 512 23.58 -20.11 -2.35
N VAL A 513 23.26 -18.91 -2.84
CA VAL A 513 24.18 -17.76 -2.87
C VAL A 513 23.49 -16.54 -2.28
N GLU A 514 24.08 -15.99 -1.22
CA GLU A 514 23.67 -14.73 -0.60
C GLU A 514 24.74 -13.66 -0.77
N ILE A 515 24.32 -12.47 -1.21
CA ILE A 515 25.21 -11.37 -1.50
C ILE A 515 24.81 -10.17 -0.65
N GLY A 516 25.77 -9.68 0.13
CA GLY A 516 25.58 -8.58 1.06
C GLY A 516 24.76 -8.94 2.30
N GLU A 517 24.58 -7.95 3.16
CA GLU A 517 23.86 -8.09 4.43
C GLU A 517 22.49 -7.41 4.32
N ASN A 518 21.47 -7.92 5.02
CA ASN A 518 20.14 -7.32 5.00
C ASN A 518 20.05 -6.09 5.92
N THR A 519 20.87 -5.07 5.64
CA THR A 519 21.04 -3.85 6.43
C THR A 519 20.45 -2.64 5.70
N GLY A 520 19.52 -1.94 6.36
CA GLY A 520 18.88 -0.72 5.83
C GLY A 520 19.83 0.47 5.69
N LEU A 521 19.36 1.50 4.98
CA LEU A 521 20.03 2.80 4.91
C LEU A 521 20.05 3.45 6.30
N SER A 522 21.14 4.16 6.63
CA SER A 522 21.21 5.00 7.83
C SER A 522 20.82 6.43 7.48
N ILE A 523 19.63 6.84 7.94
CA ILE A 523 19.04 8.14 7.62
C ILE A 523 19.64 9.26 8.48
N ASP A 524 20.03 10.37 7.85
CA ASP A 524 20.40 11.61 8.53
C ASP A 524 19.16 12.51 8.68
N ASN A 525 18.46 12.37 9.81
CA ASN A 525 17.27 13.18 10.10
C ASN A 525 17.58 14.69 10.21
N ALA A 526 18.81 15.09 10.54
CA ALA A 526 19.16 16.50 10.65
C ALA A 526 19.23 17.19 9.28
N SER A 527 19.42 16.42 8.21
CA SER A 527 19.41 16.94 6.85
C SER A 527 18.00 17.19 6.30
N MET A 528 16.95 16.72 6.98
CA MET A 528 15.60 16.66 6.42
C MET A 528 15.05 18.03 5.98
N LYS A 529 14.45 18.05 4.78
CA LYS A 529 13.77 19.21 4.20
C LYS A 529 12.41 18.84 3.64
N THR A 530 11.48 19.77 3.69
CA THR A 530 10.12 19.58 3.18
C THR A 530 10.05 19.96 1.71
N ILE A 531 9.35 19.17 0.89
CA ILE A 531 9.00 19.53 -0.48
C ILE A 531 7.83 20.52 -0.44
N THR A 532 8.00 21.69 -1.06
CA THR A 532 7.05 22.81 -0.99
C THR A 532 6.07 22.88 -2.16
N ASP A 533 6.26 22.04 -3.18
CA ASP A 533 5.28 21.90 -4.27
C ASP A 533 3.99 21.26 -3.73
N LEU A 534 2.84 21.83 -4.09
CA LEU A 534 1.55 21.23 -3.76
C LEU A 534 1.35 19.89 -4.49
N TYR A 535 2.04 19.74 -5.62
CA TYR A 535 2.02 18.54 -6.45
C TYR A 535 3.32 18.39 -7.25
N VAL A 536 4.02 17.28 -7.02
CA VAL A 536 5.13 16.82 -7.87
C VAL A 536 4.59 15.67 -8.73
N PRO A 537 4.51 15.83 -10.07
CA PRO A 537 3.97 14.79 -10.94
C PRO A 537 4.77 13.49 -10.94
N SER A 538 4.10 12.35 -11.15
CA SER A 538 4.80 11.10 -11.47
C SER A 538 5.60 11.25 -12.77
N GLY A 539 6.86 10.81 -12.76
CA GLY A 539 7.81 11.06 -13.85
C GLY A 539 8.69 12.30 -13.65
N SER A 540 8.42 13.12 -12.62
CA SER A 540 9.24 14.30 -12.34
C SER A 540 10.61 13.94 -11.78
N ARG A 541 11.60 14.76 -12.13
CA ARG A 541 12.96 14.71 -11.60
C ARG A 541 13.33 15.95 -10.79
N THR A 542 12.45 16.94 -10.77
CA THR A 542 12.71 18.26 -10.21
C THR A 542 11.57 18.65 -9.29
N PHE A 543 11.90 19.21 -8.14
CA PHE A 543 10.97 19.72 -7.13
C PHE A 543 11.65 20.80 -6.29
N HIS A 544 10.84 21.57 -5.56
CA HIS A 544 11.27 22.64 -4.67
C HIS A 544 11.24 22.17 -3.22
N VAL A 545 12.24 22.60 -2.45
CA VAL A 545 12.30 22.38 -1.01
C VAL A 545 12.29 23.69 -0.23
N ASP A 546 11.99 23.64 1.06
CA ASP A 546 12.00 24.80 1.93
C ASP A 546 13.41 25.46 2.05
N ASP A 547 14.46 24.64 2.09
CA ASP A 547 15.86 25.10 2.15
C ASP A 547 16.85 24.05 1.61
N ALA A 548 17.42 24.30 0.44
CA ALA A 548 18.41 23.40 -0.19
C ALA A 548 19.87 23.70 0.21
N SER A 549 20.14 24.66 1.10
CA SER A 549 21.51 25.16 1.36
C SER A 549 22.49 24.11 1.89
N SER A 550 21.99 23.05 2.52
CA SER A 550 22.79 21.93 3.01
C SER A 550 23.03 20.82 1.97
N TYR A 551 22.45 20.94 0.77
CA TYR A 551 22.53 19.93 -0.31
C TYR A 551 23.44 20.38 -1.45
N GLN A 552 24.09 19.41 -2.07
CA GLN A 552 24.95 19.62 -3.24
C GLN A 552 24.80 18.49 -4.27
N VAL A 553 25.25 18.77 -5.49
CA VAL A 553 25.33 17.75 -6.55
C VAL A 553 26.19 16.58 -6.10
N GLY A 554 25.70 15.35 -6.32
CA GLY A 554 26.35 14.10 -5.92
C GLY A 554 25.88 13.55 -4.57
N ASP A 555 25.15 14.32 -3.77
CA ASP A 555 24.55 13.81 -2.54
C ASP A 555 23.56 12.67 -2.85
N THR A 556 23.63 11.60 -2.06
CA THR A 556 22.63 10.52 -2.03
C THR A 556 21.53 10.86 -1.06
N ILE A 557 20.29 10.82 -1.54
CA ILE A 557 19.11 11.20 -0.76
C ILE A 557 18.01 10.15 -0.89
N VAL A 558 17.18 10.07 0.15
CA VAL A 558 15.83 9.54 0.00
C VAL A 558 14.92 10.72 -0.34
N VAL A 559 14.11 10.55 -1.37
CA VAL A 559 12.93 11.38 -1.61
C VAL A 559 11.74 10.58 -1.09
N ARG A 560 11.09 11.07 -0.04
CA ARG A 560 9.95 10.42 0.60
C ARG A 560 8.65 11.03 0.09
N ARG A 561 7.76 10.18 -0.40
CA ARG A 561 6.33 10.47 -0.52
C ARG A 561 5.64 10.01 0.76
N ILE A 562 4.93 10.92 1.42
CA ILE A 562 4.08 10.56 2.55
C ILE A 562 2.73 10.04 2.03
N GLY A 563 2.21 8.99 2.65
CA GLY A 563 0.87 8.47 2.39
C GLY A 563 0.09 8.39 3.69
N ASP A 564 -0.82 9.33 3.88
CA ASP A 564 -1.65 9.45 5.08
C ASP A 564 -2.93 8.60 5.03
N LYS A 565 -3.77 8.72 6.07
CA LYS A 565 -5.04 8.00 6.17
C LYS A 565 -6.03 8.42 5.07
N ASN A 566 -6.09 9.71 4.74
CA ASN A 566 -7.01 10.22 3.72
C ASN A 566 -6.65 9.64 2.35
N TRP A 567 -5.37 9.47 2.04
CA TRP A 567 -4.95 8.81 0.81
C TRP A 567 -5.34 7.34 0.76
N ILE A 568 -5.16 6.60 1.86
CA ILE A 568 -5.56 5.18 1.94
C ILE A 568 -7.07 5.03 1.73
N HIS A 569 -7.84 5.96 2.28
CA HIS A 569 -9.29 6.06 2.09
C HIS A 569 -9.67 6.37 0.64
N GLU A 570 -9.00 7.36 0.04
CA GLU A 570 -9.20 7.75 -1.37
C GLU A 570 -8.98 6.58 -2.34
N ILE A 571 -7.99 5.73 -2.08
CA ILE A 571 -7.74 4.54 -2.91
C ILE A 571 -8.61 3.32 -2.51
N GLY A 572 -9.40 3.45 -1.46
CA GLY A 572 -10.36 2.47 -0.94
C GLY A 572 -9.75 1.22 -0.31
N MET A 573 -8.55 1.35 0.26
CA MET A 573 -7.80 0.21 0.81
C MET A 573 -7.94 0.05 2.33
N ASP A 574 -8.70 0.93 2.99
CA ASP A 574 -9.18 0.78 4.37
C ASP A 574 -10.55 0.08 4.46
N TYR A 575 -11.21 -0.22 3.34
CA TYR A 575 -12.47 -0.97 3.29
C TYR A 575 -12.50 -2.08 2.23
N ILE A 576 -11.43 -2.87 2.15
CA ILE A 576 -11.40 -4.09 1.33
C ILE A 576 -12.39 -5.10 1.91
N TYR A 577 -13.31 -5.62 1.11
CA TYR A 577 -14.25 -6.66 1.55
C TYR A 577 -13.49 -7.88 2.08
N ASN A 578 -14.04 -8.52 3.11
CA ASN A 578 -13.44 -9.74 3.64
C ASN A 578 -13.37 -10.83 2.57
N ARG A 579 -12.46 -11.78 2.75
CA ARG A 579 -12.48 -13.00 1.93
C ARG A 579 -13.75 -13.78 2.25
N PRO A 580 -14.42 -14.42 1.27
CA PRO A 580 -15.48 -15.39 1.56
C PRO A 580 -15.00 -16.44 2.58
N GLY A 581 -15.61 -16.47 3.77
CA GLY A 581 -15.23 -17.36 4.86
C GLY A 581 -13.90 -17.05 5.55
N GLY A 582 -13.34 -15.85 5.35
CA GLY A 582 -12.07 -15.43 5.96
C GLY A 582 -12.07 -13.93 6.29
N THR A 583 -10.89 -13.40 6.59
CA THR A 583 -10.71 -11.99 6.98
C THR A 583 -9.67 -11.30 6.12
N VAL A 584 -9.65 -9.97 6.18
CA VAL A 584 -8.67 -9.11 5.52
C VAL A 584 -8.00 -8.18 6.52
N THR A 585 -6.70 -7.94 6.33
CA THR A 585 -5.99 -6.82 6.97
C THR A 585 -6.12 -5.57 6.11
N GLN A 586 -6.93 -4.62 6.58
CA GLN A 586 -7.07 -3.30 5.97
C GLN A 586 -5.72 -2.56 5.96
N TRP A 587 -5.53 -1.67 4.99
CA TRP A 587 -4.30 -0.92 4.90
C TRP A 587 -4.28 0.22 5.92
N GLY A 588 -3.12 0.42 6.55
CA GLY A 588 -2.81 1.66 7.27
C GLY A 588 -1.93 2.60 6.42
N PRO A 589 -1.74 3.85 6.87
CA PRO A 589 -0.81 4.80 6.25
C PRO A 589 0.60 4.23 6.05
N PHE A 590 1.25 4.60 4.94
CA PHE A 590 2.64 4.23 4.67
C PHE A 590 3.32 5.20 3.68
N ASN A 591 4.64 5.22 3.72
CA ASN A 591 5.47 6.07 2.85
C ASN A 591 6.09 5.27 1.69
N LEU A 592 6.44 5.98 0.62
CA LEU A 592 7.31 5.47 -0.44
C LEU A 592 8.64 6.26 -0.42
N ASP A 593 9.76 5.56 -0.25
CA ASP A 593 11.09 6.14 -0.11
C ASP A 593 11.95 5.84 -1.36
N PHE A 594 12.10 6.85 -2.23
CA PHE A 594 12.84 6.78 -3.48
C PHE A 594 14.33 7.09 -3.25
N ASP A 595 15.22 6.15 -3.54
CA ASP A 595 16.68 6.32 -3.42
C ASP A 595 17.23 7.02 -4.66
N ARG A 596 17.71 8.25 -4.51
CA ARG A 596 18.10 9.15 -5.60
C ARG A 596 19.45 9.83 -5.36
N VAL A 597 20.04 10.33 -6.44
CA VAL A 597 21.26 11.14 -6.42
C VAL A 597 20.94 12.53 -6.96
N ILE A 598 21.38 13.57 -6.27
CA ILE A 598 21.20 14.96 -6.73
C ILE A 598 22.12 15.22 -7.94
N THR A 599 21.53 15.71 -9.03
CA THR A 599 22.24 16.06 -10.27
C THR A 599 22.30 17.56 -10.54
N ALA A 600 21.42 18.37 -9.93
CA ALA A 600 21.50 19.82 -9.94
C ALA A 600 20.87 20.44 -8.69
N VAL A 601 21.40 21.59 -8.27
CA VAL A 601 20.85 22.46 -7.22
C VAL A 601 20.82 23.88 -7.75
N ASN A 602 19.63 24.48 -7.86
CA ASN A 602 19.44 25.85 -8.33
C ASN A 602 18.58 26.62 -7.34
N GLY A 603 19.20 27.34 -6.40
CA GLY A 603 18.48 27.86 -5.24
C GLY A 603 17.85 26.70 -4.45
N ASN A 604 16.54 26.77 -4.23
CA ASN A 604 15.77 25.73 -3.54
C ASN A 604 15.20 24.63 -4.47
N THR A 605 15.55 24.66 -5.76
CA THR A 605 15.15 23.62 -6.71
C THR A 605 16.20 22.51 -6.73
N ILE A 606 15.77 21.28 -6.47
CA ILE A 606 16.58 20.06 -6.53
C ILE A 606 16.22 19.27 -7.78
N THR A 607 17.22 18.76 -8.51
CA THR A 607 17.04 17.78 -9.59
C THR A 607 17.72 16.46 -9.26
N VAL A 608 17.06 15.33 -9.53
CA VAL A 608 17.54 13.97 -9.25
C VAL A 608 17.81 13.11 -10.49
N ASP A 609 18.61 12.06 -10.31
CA ASP A 609 19.14 11.16 -11.33
C ASP A 609 18.11 10.24 -12.01
N ALA A 610 16.99 9.93 -11.36
CA ALA A 610 15.89 9.09 -11.87
C ALA A 610 14.52 9.67 -11.50
N PRO A 611 13.45 9.43 -12.29
CA PRO A 611 12.14 10.02 -11.99
C PRO A 611 11.54 9.47 -10.70
N ILE A 612 10.65 10.24 -10.09
CA ILE A 612 9.80 9.80 -8.98
C ILE A 612 8.58 9.07 -9.57
N SER A 613 8.42 7.80 -9.22
CA SER A 613 7.43 6.91 -9.87
C SER A 613 6.00 7.06 -9.35
N ASN A 614 5.77 7.95 -8.39
CA ASN A 614 4.44 8.28 -7.87
C ASN A 614 4.36 9.78 -7.64
N ALA A 615 3.20 10.38 -7.88
CA ALA A 615 3.01 11.79 -7.54
C ALA A 615 3.20 12.01 -6.03
N ILE A 616 3.81 13.14 -5.67
CA ILE A 616 3.88 13.65 -4.30
C ILE A 616 2.85 14.75 -4.20
N GLU A 617 1.89 14.61 -3.29
CA GLU A 617 0.74 15.50 -3.20
C GLU A 617 0.65 16.02 -1.77
N GLN A 618 0.63 17.34 -1.60
CA GLN A 618 0.55 17.93 -0.25
C GLN A 618 -0.72 17.47 0.48
N LYS A 619 -1.83 17.31 -0.25
CA LYS A 619 -3.10 16.82 0.31
C LYS A 619 -3.03 15.44 0.96
N TRP A 620 -2.02 14.63 0.62
CA TRP A 620 -1.80 13.27 1.15
C TRP A 620 -0.63 13.19 2.15
N GLY A 621 -0.20 14.34 2.67
CA GLY A 621 0.91 14.49 3.59
C GLY A 621 2.18 15.06 2.96
N GLY A 622 2.21 15.27 1.64
CA GLY A 622 3.35 15.89 0.94
C GLY A 622 4.58 15.00 0.85
N GLY A 623 5.76 15.63 0.82
CA GLY A 623 7.01 14.91 0.68
C GLY A 623 8.18 15.57 1.37
N GLN A 624 9.24 14.79 1.52
CA GLN A 624 10.46 15.18 2.23
C GLN A 624 11.68 14.66 1.50
N ILE A 625 12.81 15.32 1.69
CA ILE A 625 14.12 14.78 1.33
C ILE A 625 15.02 14.70 2.55
N PHE A 626 15.92 13.72 2.57
CA PHE A 626 16.96 13.59 3.59
C PHE A 626 18.13 12.78 3.04
N LYS A 627 19.35 13.14 3.45
CA LYS A 627 20.56 12.38 3.15
C LYS A 627 20.54 11.05 3.91
N TYR A 628 21.30 10.11 3.38
CA TYR A 628 21.55 8.84 4.06
C TYR A 628 23.00 8.40 3.83
N THR A 629 23.46 7.47 4.68
CA THR A 629 24.67 6.70 4.45
C THR A 629 24.33 5.22 4.29
N ASP A 630 25.13 4.50 3.52
CA ASP A 630 24.91 3.09 3.15
C ASP A 630 26.19 2.26 3.32
N SER A 631 26.92 2.44 4.43
CA SER A 631 28.25 1.81 4.63
C SER A 631 28.23 0.28 4.55
N ALA A 632 27.10 -0.36 4.83
CA ALA A 632 26.92 -1.81 4.70
C ALA A 632 26.52 -2.26 3.28
N ARG A 633 26.13 -1.33 2.39
CA ARG A 633 25.68 -1.65 1.02
C ARG A 633 26.88 -1.87 0.10
N ILE A 634 27.22 -3.13 -0.12
CA ILE A 634 28.33 -3.50 -1.01
C ILE A 634 27.98 -3.26 -2.48
N GLU A 635 29.00 -3.22 -3.33
CA GLU A 635 28.79 -2.93 -4.75
C GLU A 635 29.74 -3.66 -5.71
N LYS A 636 29.36 -3.66 -6.99
CA LYS A 636 30.14 -4.29 -8.07
C LYS A 636 30.35 -5.78 -7.79
N VAL A 637 29.24 -6.50 -7.62
CA VAL A 637 29.23 -7.94 -7.31
C VAL A 637 28.45 -8.70 -8.38
N GLY A 638 28.96 -9.86 -8.80
CA GLY A 638 28.35 -10.63 -9.89
C GLY A 638 28.31 -12.13 -9.65
N VAL A 639 27.30 -12.79 -10.20
CA VAL A 639 27.23 -14.27 -10.35
C VAL A 639 26.99 -14.58 -11.83
N GLU A 640 27.83 -15.40 -12.45
CA GLU A 640 27.75 -15.58 -13.90
C GLU A 640 28.22 -16.93 -14.45
N ASN A 641 27.68 -17.27 -15.61
CA ASN A 641 28.13 -18.36 -16.48
C ASN A 641 28.09 -19.75 -15.82
N MET A 642 26.96 -20.10 -15.22
CA MET A 642 26.78 -21.37 -14.50
C MET A 642 25.35 -21.88 -14.49
N ARG A 643 25.17 -23.14 -14.07
CA ARG A 643 23.88 -23.75 -13.78
C ARG A 643 23.68 -23.88 -12.27
N ALA A 644 22.44 -23.73 -11.82
CA ALA A 644 22.00 -24.07 -10.47
C ALA A 644 20.93 -25.17 -10.56
N ASP A 645 21.00 -26.13 -9.63
CA ASP A 645 20.03 -27.22 -9.49
C ASP A 645 19.97 -27.62 -8.01
N SER A 646 18.93 -28.36 -7.61
CA SER A 646 18.73 -28.82 -6.24
C SER A 646 18.38 -30.31 -6.22
N GLU A 647 18.94 -31.01 -5.23
CA GLU A 647 18.39 -32.28 -4.77
C GLU A 647 16.98 -32.04 -4.21
N PHE A 648 16.04 -32.96 -4.44
CA PHE A 648 14.69 -32.96 -3.89
C PHE A 648 14.18 -34.41 -3.83
N ASP A 649 13.10 -34.67 -3.10
CA ASP A 649 12.44 -35.97 -3.06
C ASP A 649 11.39 -36.11 -4.20
N PRO A 650 11.68 -36.90 -5.26
CA PRO A 650 10.76 -37.06 -6.38
C PRO A 650 9.53 -37.91 -6.05
N SER A 651 9.46 -38.55 -4.87
CA SER A 651 8.27 -39.27 -4.44
C SER A 651 7.18 -38.33 -3.92
N ILE A 652 7.52 -37.08 -3.60
CA ILE A 652 6.57 -36.05 -3.18
C ILE A 652 5.98 -35.39 -4.42
N MET A 653 4.75 -35.80 -4.74
CA MET A 653 4.00 -35.33 -5.89
C MET A 653 2.65 -34.75 -5.45
N ASP A 654 2.15 -33.78 -6.19
CA ASP A 654 0.79 -33.24 -6.00
C ASP A 654 0.15 -32.99 -7.38
N THR A 655 -1.17 -32.77 -7.38
CA THR A 655 -1.98 -32.35 -8.54
C THR A 655 -2.76 -31.07 -8.23
N THR A 656 -2.76 -30.61 -6.97
CA THR A 656 -3.50 -29.42 -6.52
C THR A 656 -2.65 -28.17 -6.66
N MET A 657 -3.24 -27.06 -7.12
CA MET A 657 -2.61 -25.74 -7.19
C MET A 657 -3.57 -24.65 -6.68
N ASP A 658 -3.07 -23.42 -6.49
CA ASP A 658 -3.78 -22.24 -5.95
C ASP A 658 -5.32 -22.28 -6.15
N ASN A 659 -5.77 -22.29 -7.40
CA ASN A 659 -7.20 -22.19 -7.75
C ASN A 659 -7.69 -23.36 -8.61
N GLY A 660 -7.03 -24.53 -8.55
CA GLY A 660 -7.42 -25.64 -9.41
C GLY A 660 -6.56 -26.89 -9.30
N GLN A 661 -6.65 -27.71 -10.33
CA GLN A 661 -5.84 -28.93 -10.49
C GLN A 661 -5.00 -28.83 -11.75
N THR A 662 -3.89 -29.55 -11.78
CA THR A 662 -2.97 -29.65 -12.91
C THR A 662 -2.42 -31.07 -13.04
N ASP A 663 -1.64 -31.33 -14.09
CA ASP A 663 -0.93 -32.60 -14.26
C ASP A 663 0.01 -32.85 -13.06
N PRO A 664 0.28 -34.12 -12.68
CA PRO A 664 1.15 -34.41 -11.55
C PRO A 664 2.50 -33.71 -11.64
N TYR A 665 2.90 -33.06 -10.55
CA TYR A 665 4.15 -32.30 -10.46
C TYR A 665 4.89 -32.59 -9.15
N TYR A 666 6.21 -32.37 -9.14
CA TYR A 666 7.04 -32.51 -7.95
C TYR A 666 6.78 -31.38 -6.94
N ALA A 667 6.41 -31.75 -5.73
CA ALA A 667 5.87 -30.84 -4.72
C ALA A 667 6.72 -30.74 -3.44
N ASP A 668 7.90 -31.38 -3.40
CA ASP A 668 8.82 -31.26 -2.27
C ASP A 668 9.18 -29.79 -2.01
N GLU A 669 9.26 -29.40 -0.74
CA GLU A 669 9.71 -28.05 -0.32
C GLU A 669 10.99 -28.12 0.53
N ASN A 670 11.45 -29.32 0.89
CA ASN A 670 12.59 -29.52 1.77
C ASN A 670 13.90 -29.50 0.97
N HIS A 671 14.18 -28.43 0.23
CA HIS A 671 15.39 -28.30 -0.58
C HIS A 671 15.72 -26.84 -0.91
N ALA A 672 16.74 -26.58 -1.75
CA ALA A 672 17.18 -25.22 -2.04
C ALA A 672 16.04 -24.36 -2.64
N GLU A 673 15.82 -23.19 -2.04
CA GLU A 673 14.72 -22.30 -2.40
C GLU A 673 15.12 -21.30 -3.48
N ARG A 674 16.27 -20.65 -3.30
CA ARG A 674 16.73 -19.56 -4.17
C ARG A 674 18.16 -19.78 -4.61
N PHE A 675 18.46 -19.42 -5.85
CA PHE A 675 19.84 -19.42 -6.31
C PHE A 675 20.60 -18.19 -5.82
N VAL A 676 20.25 -16.98 -6.29
CA VAL A 676 20.95 -15.74 -5.90
C VAL A 676 20.02 -14.77 -5.16
N VAL A 677 20.45 -14.31 -3.99
CA VAL A 677 19.78 -13.25 -3.21
C VAL A 677 20.70 -12.06 -3.03
N PHE A 678 20.30 -10.90 -3.55
CA PHE A 678 20.97 -9.62 -3.29
C PHE A 678 20.33 -8.91 -2.10
N ASN A 679 21.06 -8.82 -1.00
CA ASN A 679 20.71 -8.09 0.21
C ASN A 679 21.57 -6.84 0.33
N SER A 680 20.94 -5.67 0.18
CA SER A 680 21.61 -4.36 0.29
C SER A 680 22.86 -4.31 -0.61
N VAL A 681 22.64 -4.42 -1.92
CA VAL A 681 23.70 -4.37 -2.93
C VAL A 681 23.38 -3.28 -3.95
N LYS A 682 24.39 -2.52 -4.38
CA LYS A 682 24.27 -1.66 -5.57
C LYS A 682 25.19 -2.11 -6.70
N ASN A 683 24.82 -1.83 -7.94
CA ASN A 683 25.67 -2.13 -9.10
C ASN A 683 26.05 -3.62 -9.17
N GLY A 684 25.07 -4.51 -9.04
CA GLY A 684 25.27 -5.96 -9.09
C GLY A 684 24.72 -6.60 -10.37
N TRP A 685 25.07 -7.86 -10.62
CA TRP A 685 24.49 -8.58 -11.75
C TRP A 685 24.40 -10.10 -11.58
N VAL A 686 23.46 -10.69 -12.31
CA VAL A 686 23.43 -12.11 -12.65
C VAL A 686 23.40 -12.20 -14.17
N ARG A 687 24.32 -12.96 -14.79
CA ARG A 687 24.27 -13.17 -16.25
C ARG A 687 24.63 -14.58 -16.67
N ASP A 688 24.00 -15.07 -17.73
CA ASP A 688 24.26 -16.40 -18.27
C ASP A 688 24.09 -17.49 -17.20
N VAL A 689 22.90 -17.56 -16.59
CA VAL A 689 22.58 -18.56 -15.57
C VAL A 689 21.33 -19.37 -15.95
N THR A 690 21.42 -20.70 -15.82
CA THR A 690 20.27 -21.61 -15.92
C THR A 690 19.95 -22.21 -14.55
N GLY A 691 18.70 -22.11 -14.07
CA GLY A 691 18.23 -22.76 -12.84
C GLY A 691 17.26 -23.92 -13.10
N TYR A 692 17.29 -24.93 -12.22
CA TYR A 692 16.40 -26.08 -12.18
C TYR A 692 15.97 -26.38 -10.74
N HIS A 693 14.77 -26.93 -10.56
CA HIS A 693 14.30 -27.55 -9.30
C HIS A 693 14.44 -26.70 -8.03
N LEU A 694 14.45 -25.37 -8.15
CA LEU A 694 14.37 -24.46 -7.00
C LEU A 694 12.91 -24.29 -6.59
N SER A 695 12.63 -24.20 -5.28
CA SER A 695 11.25 -24.02 -4.79
C SER A 695 10.74 -22.59 -4.82
N TYR A 696 11.63 -21.61 -4.91
CA TYR A 696 11.25 -20.20 -4.79
C TYR A 696 11.74 -19.31 -5.94
N SER A 697 13.03 -19.06 -6.15
CA SER A 697 13.49 -18.01 -7.09
C SER A 697 14.83 -18.29 -7.75
N LEU A 698 14.98 -17.87 -9.01
CA LEU A 698 16.30 -17.81 -9.63
C LEU A 698 17.10 -16.62 -9.06
N VAL A 699 16.49 -15.44 -9.04
CA VAL A 699 17.12 -14.22 -8.50
C VAL A 699 16.12 -13.40 -7.69
N GLN A 700 16.47 -13.14 -6.43
CA GLN A 700 15.78 -12.18 -5.56
C GLN A 700 16.64 -10.93 -5.35
N MET A 701 16.06 -9.77 -5.63
CA MET A 701 16.65 -8.45 -5.40
C MET A 701 15.93 -7.79 -4.23
N SER A 702 16.44 -7.97 -3.01
CA SER A 702 15.83 -7.51 -1.76
C SER A 702 15.70 -5.97 -1.68
N ARG A 703 14.95 -5.47 -0.69
CA ARG A 703 14.46 -4.08 -0.60
C ARG A 703 15.52 -2.97 -0.76
N ASN A 704 16.73 -3.19 -0.24
CA ASN A 704 17.82 -2.20 -0.32
C ASN A 704 18.72 -2.35 -1.55
N SER A 705 18.37 -3.25 -2.47
CA SER A 705 19.12 -3.49 -3.69
C SER A 705 18.78 -2.47 -4.79
N LYS A 706 19.81 -1.95 -5.46
CA LYS A 706 19.70 -0.87 -6.46
C LYS A 706 20.61 -1.13 -7.66
N TRP A 707 20.15 -0.79 -8.87
CA TRP A 707 21.00 -0.94 -10.08
C TRP A 707 21.52 -2.37 -10.26
N ILE A 708 20.65 -3.36 -10.06
CA ILE A 708 20.95 -4.77 -10.36
C ILE A 708 20.50 -5.07 -11.79
N THR A 709 21.34 -5.78 -12.56
CA THR A 709 20.97 -6.36 -13.86
C THR A 709 20.93 -7.88 -13.77
N VAL A 710 19.80 -8.50 -14.09
CA VAL A 710 19.70 -9.93 -14.40
C VAL A 710 19.56 -10.06 -15.92
N GLN A 711 20.40 -10.86 -16.58
CA GLN A 711 20.30 -11.01 -18.04
C GLN A 711 20.68 -12.38 -18.56
N ASP A 712 20.11 -12.75 -19.71
CA ASP A 712 20.52 -13.95 -20.46
C ASP A 712 20.40 -15.24 -19.63
N SER A 713 19.36 -15.31 -18.80
CA SER A 713 19.17 -16.36 -17.79
C SER A 713 17.85 -17.11 -17.96
N LYS A 714 17.79 -18.32 -17.41
CA LYS A 714 16.69 -19.25 -17.62
C LYS A 714 16.29 -19.98 -16.34
N MET A 715 15.01 -20.32 -16.19
CA MET A 715 14.51 -21.18 -15.10
C MET A 715 13.61 -22.28 -15.65
N TYR A 716 13.89 -23.51 -15.24
CA TYR A 716 13.20 -24.74 -15.67
C TYR A 716 12.71 -25.55 -14.48
N ASP A 717 11.67 -26.36 -14.70
CA ASP A 717 11.23 -27.44 -13.80
C ASP A 717 11.27 -27.10 -12.29
N MET A 718 10.53 -26.09 -11.85
CA MET A 718 10.49 -25.72 -10.42
C MET A 718 9.80 -26.81 -9.59
N VAL A 719 10.27 -27.01 -8.34
CA VAL A 719 9.77 -28.05 -7.41
C VAL A 719 9.31 -27.39 -6.12
N SER A 720 8.01 -27.47 -5.85
CA SER A 720 7.33 -26.94 -4.65
C SER A 720 5.84 -27.23 -4.79
N ILE A 721 5.07 -27.21 -3.71
CA ILE A 721 3.62 -26.99 -3.84
C ILE A 721 3.34 -25.71 -4.63
N ILE A 722 2.29 -25.69 -5.43
CA ILE A 722 1.93 -24.52 -6.27
C ILE A 722 0.88 -23.69 -5.54
N THR A 723 1.27 -23.13 -4.39
CA THR A 723 0.42 -22.23 -3.61
C THR A 723 1.13 -20.91 -3.29
N GLY A 724 0.40 -19.92 -2.76
CA GLY A 724 0.91 -18.63 -2.27
C GLY A 724 2.27 -18.70 -1.55
N GLY A 725 3.24 -17.83 -1.91
CA GLY A 725 4.57 -17.76 -1.29
C GLY A 725 5.67 -18.62 -1.94
N ARG A 726 5.49 -19.09 -3.18
CA ARG A 726 6.43 -19.94 -3.93
C ARG A 726 6.55 -19.55 -5.40
N ARG A 727 7.64 -20.00 -6.05
CA ARG A 727 7.90 -19.89 -7.51
C ARG A 727 7.86 -18.46 -8.08
N TYR A 728 8.63 -17.56 -7.46
CA TYR A 728 8.86 -16.16 -7.82
C TYR A 728 10.18 -16.02 -8.56
N VAL A 729 10.20 -16.30 -9.87
CA VAL A 729 11.45 -16.56 -10.60
C VAL A 729 12.38 -15.35 -10.61
N ILE A 730 11.90 -14.20 -11.08
CA ILE A 730 12.60 -12.92 -10.96
C ILE A 730 11.84 -12.05 -9.95
N HIS A 731 12.37 -11.96 -8.73
CA HIS A 731 11.71 -11.30 -7.62
C HIS A 731 12.36 -9.94 -7.31
N GLN A 732 11.68 -8.85 -7.66
CA GLN A 732 12.14 -7.48 -7.43
C GLN A 732 11.46 -6.87 -6.21
N MET A 733 12.24 -6.59 -5.16
CA MET A 733 11.81 -5.84 -3.97
C MET A 733 12.52 -4.49 -3.86
N GLY A 734 13.67 -4.34 -4.52
CA GLY A 734 14.43 -3.09 -4.62
C GLY A 734 14.00 -2.19 -5.77
N GLN A 735 14.79 -1.17 -6.06
CA GLN A 735 14.46 -0.14 -7.06
C GLN A 735 15.58 0.05 -8.10
N LEU A 736 15.24 0.54 -9.29
CA LEU A 736 16.16 0.78 -10.40
C LEU A 736 16.83 -0.51 -10.92
N ASN A 737 16.11 -1.62 -10.88
CA ASN A 737 16.58 -2.93 -11.31
C ASN A 737 16.09 -3.27 -12.73
N LEU A 738 16.92 -4.02 -13.46
CA LEU A 738 16.67 -4.50 -14.82
C LEU A 738 16.74 -6.02 -14.85
N ALA A 739 15.74 -6.67 -15.42
CA ALA A 739 15.82 -8.05 -15.84
C ALA A 739 15.55 -8.13 -17.35
N GLN A 740 16.46 -8.71 -18.13
CA GLN A 740 16.33 -8.76 -19.59
C GLN A 740 16.65 -10.12 -20.20
N ARG A 741 15.97 -10.51 -21.28
CA ARG A 741 16.22 -11.79 -21.98
C ARG A 741 16.17 -12.99 -21.04
N ILE A 742 15.07 -13.04 -20.29
CA ILE A 742 14.78 -14.12 -19.34
C ILE A 742 13.79 -15.09 -19.98
N TYR A 743 14.09 -16.38 -19.90
CA TYR A 743 13.15 -17.44 -20.23
C TYR A 743 12.77 -18.20 -18.96
N THR A 744 11.49 -18.52 -18.77
CA THR A 744 11.06 -19.36 -17.65
C THR A 744 9.91 -20.28 -18.01
N GLU A 745 9.81 -21.39 -17.29
CA GLU A 745 8.67 -22.29 -17.32
C GLU A 745 8.26 -22.72 -15.92
N THR A 746 7.01 -23.21 -15.76
CA THR A 746 6.48 -23.76 -14.49
C THR A 746 6.46 -22.78 -13.31
N ALA A 747 6.57 -21.49 -13.60
CA ALA A 747 6.52 -20.42 -12.61
C ALA A 747 5.10 -20.23 -12.09
N ARG A 748 4.96 -19.83 -10.82
CA ARG A 748 3.70 -19.22 -10.36
C ARG A 748 3.71 -17.75 -10.75
N HIS A 749 4.72 -16.99 -10.33
CA HIS A 749 4.94 -15.62 -10.79
C HIS A 749 6.32 -15.51 -11.43
N ALA A 750 6.37 -15.44 -12.76
CA ALA A 750 7.62 -15.38 -13.52
C ALA A 750 8.37 -14.05 -13.29
N PHE A 751 7.68 -12.94 -13.52
CA PHE A 751 8.20 -11.58 -13.32
C PHE A 751 7.39 -10.89 -12.24
N VAL A 752 7.97 -10.72 -11.06
CA VAL A 752 7.21 -10.26 -9.88
C VAL A 752 7.87 -9.08 -9.19
N VAL A 753 7.05 -8.09 -8.85
CA VAL A 753 7.44 -6.94 -8.02
C VAL A 753 6.70 -7.03 -6.70
N ASP A 754 7.44 -6.96 -5.59
CA ASP A 754 6.90 -7.14 -4.25
C ASP A 754 6.14 -5.90 -3.75
N SER A 755 5.79 -5.91 -2.46
CA SER A 755 4.98 -4.90 -1.81
C SER A 755 5.69 -3.58 -1.54
N ARG A 756 4.98 -2.50 -1.88
CA ARG A 756 5.36 -1.10 -1.64
C ARG A 756 6.72 -0.78 -2.23
N VAL A 757 6.99 -1.30 -3.43
CA VAL A 757 8.26 -1.10 -4.15
C VAL A 757 8.21 0.22 -4.93
N GLN A 758 9.28 1.02 -4.85
CA GLN A 758 9.29 2.41 -5.33
C GLN A 758 9.72 2.58 -6.80
N GLY A 759 10.42 1.60 -7.38
CA GLY A 759 10.87 1.66 -8.78
C GLY A 759 11.66 2.94 -9.16
N PRO A 760 11.80 3.25 -10.46
CA PRO A 760 11.38 2.41 -11.59
C PRO A 760 12.05 1.04 -11.61
N ASN A 761 11.39 0.02 -12.15
CA ASN A 761 11.96 -1.31 -12.38
C ASN A 761 11.51 -1.84 -13.74
N VAL A 762 12.36 -2.62 -14.43
CA VAL A 762 12.09 -3.07 -15.80
C VAL A 762 12.26 -4.58 -15.96
N PHE A 763 11.31 -5.19 -16.66
CA PHE A 763 11.44 -6.49 -17.33
C PHE A 763 11.46 -6.24 -18.86
N LEU A 764 12.48 -6.77 -19.55
CA LEU A 764 12.75 -6.47 -20.97
C LEU A 764 12.99 -7.74 -21.80
N ASP A 765 12.32 -7.88 -22.95
CA ASP A 765 12.53 -8.98 -23.91
C ASP A 765 12.49 -10.38 -23.27
N GLY A 766 11.43 -10.70 -22.53
CA GLY A 766 11.31 -11.90 -21.70
C GLY A 766 10.15 -12.80 -22.12
N LYS A 767 10.24 -14.09 -21.80
CA LYS A 767 9.19 -15.08 -22.10
C LYS A 767 8.96 -16.02 -20.94
N ALA A 768 7.70 -16.29 -20.62
CA ALA A 768 7.31 -17.28 -19.62
C ALA A 768 6.23 -18.22 -20.17
N VAL A 769 6.43 -19.53 -20.07
CA VAL A 769 5.48 -20.56 -20.57
C VAL A 769 5.05 -21.50 -19.46
N ASN A 770 3.97 -22.26 -19.67
CA ASN A 770 3.45 -23.22 -18.67
C ASN A 770 3.27 -22.56 -17.29
N ASN A 771 2.71 -21.35 -17.28
CA ASN A 771 2.56 -20.55 -16.07
C ASN A 771 1.39 -21.06 -15.23
N PHE A 772 1.56 -21.07 -13.91
CA PHE A 772 0.49 -21.40 -12.96
C PHE A 772 -0.21 -20.15 -12.41
N ASN A 773 0.33 -18.96 -12.65
CA ASN A 773 -0.29 -17.68 -12.33
C ASN A 773 0.34 -16.56 -13.19
N THR A 774 -0.12 -15.32 -13.02
CA THR A 774 0.35 -14.18 -13.81
C THR A 774 1.65 -13.58 -13.30
N SER A 775 2.40 -12.90 -14.18
CA SER A 775 3.46 -11.95 -13.81
C SER A 775 2.83 -10.63 -13.38
N GLU A 776 3.27 -10.05 -12.27
CA GLU A 776 2.53 -8.93 -11.69
C GLU A 776 3.30 -8.15 -10.61
N PRO A 777 2.95 -6.89 -10.36
CA PRO A 777 3.02 -6.37 -9.01
C PRO A 777 2.16 -7.24 -8.08
N HIS A 778 2.72 -7.76 -6.99
CA HIS A 778 2.11 -8.88 -6.26
C HIS A 778 1.12 -8.47 -5.16
N HIS A 779 1.46 -7.47 -4.33
CA HIS A 779 0.60 -7.01 -3.24
C HIS A 779 0.94 -5.61 -2.76
N ARG A 780 -0.07 -4.78 -2.53
CA ARG A 780 0.02 -3.44 -1.93
C ARG A 780 1.00 -2.45 -2.58
N TRP A 781 0.48 -1.67 -3.52
CA TRP A 781 0.97 -0.40 -4.05
C TRP A 781 2.47 -0.33 -4.37
N SER A 782 2.96 -1.20 -5.24
CA SER A 782 4.23 -0.93 -5.93
C SER A 782 4.02 0.08 -7.06
N VAL A 783 5.09 0.81 -7.41
CA VAL A 783 5.03 1.89 -8.39
C VAL A 783 6.16 1.82 -9.43
N GLY A 784 5.85 2.24 -10.65
CA GLY A 784 6.85 2.43 -11.71
C GLY A 784 7.47 1.16 -12.28
N GLY A 785 6.68 0.12 -12.54
CA GLY A 785 7.15 -1.05 -13.29
C GLY A 785 6.96 -0.90 -14.80
N LEU A 786 7.89 -1.43 -15.59
CA LEU A 786 7.77 -1.57 -17.03
C LEU A 786 7.91 -3.04 -17.42
N PHE A 787 6.89 -3.56 -18.12
CA PHE A 787 6.96 -4.79 -18.90
C PHE A 787 7.12 -4.38 -20.37
N ASP A 788 8.31 -4.59 -20.94
CA ASP A 788 8.66 -4.18 -22.31
C ASP A 788 9.03 -5.42 -23.13
N ASN A 789 8.26 -5.74 -24.15
CA ASN A 789 8.40 -6.97 -24.93
C ASN A 789 8.39 -8.23 -24.06
N ILE A 790 7.41 -8.34 -23.18
CA ILE A 790 7.19 -9.53 -22.35
C ILE A 790 6.08 -10.38 -22.97
N ASP A 791 6.39 -11.65 -23.22
CA ASP A 791 5.46 -12.70 -23.65
C ASP A 791 5.17 -13.61 -22.45
N ALA A 792 4.15 -13.23 -21.68
CA ALA A 792 3.68 -13.91 -20.48
C ALA A 792 2.34 -13.31 -20.03
N PRO A 793 1.48 -14.07 -19.31
CA PRO A 793 0.28 -13.49 -18.71
C PRO A 793 0.68 -12.44 -17.66
N ILE A 794 0.15 -11.22 -17.77
CA ILE A 794 0.46 -10.08 -16.88
C ILE A 794 -0.81 -9.55 -16.20
N SER A 795 -0.75 -9.24 -14.89
CA SER A 795 -1.89 -8.66 -14.16
C SER A 795 -1.50 -7.44 -13.32
N ILE A 796 -2.03 -6.27 -13.68
CA ILE A 796 -1.82 -5.00 -12.96
C ILE A 796 -3.19 -4.49 -12.51
N ARG A 797 -3.62 -4.88 -11.31
CA ARG A 797 -5.02 -4.76 -10.86
C ARG A 797 -5.19 -4.48 -9.38
N ASP A 798 -6.44 -4.20 -8.99
CA ASP A 798 -6.90 -4.40 -7.62
C ASP A 798 -7.12 -5.89 -7.37
N ARG A 799 -6.40 -6.43 -6.38
CA ARG A 799 -6.44 -7.84 -5.97
C ARG A 799 -7.37 -8.09 -4.79
N GLY A 800 -8.04 -7.06 -4.28
CA GLY A 800 -9.02 -7.17 -3.20
C GLY A 800 -8.52 -8.01 -2.01
N TRP A 801 -9.32 -8.99 -1.60
CA TRP A 801 -9.08 -9.87 -0.45
C TRP A 801 -8.06 -10.99 -0.68
N LEU A 802 -7.42 -11.07 -1.86
CA LEU A 802 -6.38 -12.06 -2.07
C LEU A 802 -5.24 -11.89 -1.05
N GLY A 803 -4.59 -13.01 -0.72
CA GLY A 803 -3.68 -13.09 0.42
C GLY A 803 -4.33 -12.54 1.69
N SER A 804 -3.69 -11.59 2.36
CA SER A 804 -4.20 -10.97 3.59
C SER A 804 -4.91 -9.62 3.35
N GLY A 805 -5.37 -9.32 2.14
CA GLY A 805 -5.77 -7.96 1.74
C GLY A 805 -4.74 -7.29 0.84
N HIS A 806 -4.46 -7.90 -0.30
CA HIS A 806 -3.46 -7.42 -1.24
C HIS A 806 -3.84 -6.10 -1.91
N GLY A 807 -5.15 -5.84 -2.12
CA GLY A 807 -5.66 -4.59 -2.67
C GLY A 807 -5.03 -4.17 -4.01
N TRP A 808 -4.97 -2.87 -4.28
CA TRP A 808 -4.26 -2.29 -5.41
C TRP A 808 -2.80 -2.74 -5.43
N ALA A 809 -2.40 -3.49 -6.46
CA ALA A 809 -1.06 -4.06 -6.49
C ALA A 809 -0.02 -3.14 -7.15
N GLY A 810 -0.37 -2.48 -8.27
CA GLY A 810 0.56 -1.63 -9.02
C GLY A 810 -0.05 -0.31 -9.51
N ALA A 811 0.77 0.75 -9.51
CA ALA A 811 0.42 2.10 -9.95
C ALA A 811 1.54 2.75 -10.77
N ASN A 812 1.21 3.54 -11.79
CA ASN A 812 2.22 4.11 -12.73
C ASN A 812 3.03 3.04 -13.48
N TYR A 813 2.41 1.90 -13.76
CA TYR A 813 3.01 0.82 -14.55
C TYR A 813 2.77 1.00 -16.04
N VAL A 814 3.68 0.45 -16.86
CA VAL A 814 3.55 0.41 -18.32
C VAL A 814 3.74 -1.02 -18.81
N SER A 815 2.80 -1.51 -19.62
CA SER A 815 2.97 -2.68 -20.49
C SER A 815 3.14 -2.17 -21.92
N TRP A 816 4.31 -2.42 -22.51
CA TRP A 816 4.71 -1.93 -23.82
C TRP A 816 5.02 -3.10 -24.76
N ASN A 817 4.28 -3.20 -25.87
CA ASN A 817 4.44 -4.27 -26.85
C ASN A 817 4.49 -5.68 -26.23
N THR A 818 3.67 -5.92 -25.21
CA THR A 818 3.57 -7.23 -24.56
C THR A 818 2.66 -8.18 -25.33
N GLU A 819 2.82 -9.48 -25.10
CA GLU A 819 1.98 -10.55 -25.65
C GLU A 819 1.30 -11.34 -24.52
N ASP A 820 0.41 -12.30 -24.89
CA ASP A 820 -0.38 -13.17 -23.98
C ASP A 820 -1.54 -12.44 -23.26
N GLU A 821 -2.05 -12.96 -22.15
CA GLU A 821 -3.13 -12.36 -21.35
C GLU A 821 -2.68 -11.10 -20.60
N LEU A 822 -3.47 -10.02 -20.65
CA LEU A 822 -3.20 -8.80 -19.90
C LEU A 822 -4.42 -8.25 -19.15
N THR A 823 -4.25 -8.03 -17.85
CA THR A 823 -5.11 -7.13 -17.05
C THR A 823 -4.36 -5.85 -16.72
N SER A 824 -4.98 -4.70 -16.97
CA SER A 824 -4.44 -3.39 -16.58
C SER A 824 -5.57 -2.45 -16.18
N GLN A 825 -5.62 -2.11 -14.89
CA GLN A 825 -6.64 -1.23 -14.28
C GLN A 825 -6.04 0.10 -13.84
N GLN A 826 -6.87 1.14 -13.77
CA GLN A 826 -6.49 2.47 -13.27
C GLN A 826 -6.78 2.55 -11.75
N PRO A 827 -5.73 2.68 -10.91
CA PRO A 827 -5.92 2.98 -9.50
C PRO A 827 -6.38 4.44 -9.30
N PRO A 828 -7.13 4.81 -8.23
CA PRO A 828 -7.82 6.11 -8.16
C PRO A 828 -6.92 7.35 -8.25
N THR A 829 -5.68 7.26 -7.75
CA THR A 829 -4.74 8.39 -7.67
C THR A 829 -3.54 8.26 -8.61
N ALA A 830 -3.55 7.29 -9.54
CA ALA A 830 -2.44 7.03 -10.45
C ALA A 830 -2.92 6.36 -11.75
N GLN A 831 -2.02 6.14 -12.72
CA GLN A 831 -2.42 5.58 -14.01
C GLN A 831 -1.54 4.39 -14.41
N ASN A 832 -2.14 3.30 -14.86
CA ASN A 832 -1.41 2.22 -15.53
C ASN A 832 -1.66 2.28 -17.05
N TYR A 833 -0.67 1.93 -17.86
CA TYR A 833 -0.71 2.05 -19.32
C TYR A 833 -0.49 0.69 -19.98
N ALA A 834 -1.29 0.37 -21.00
CA ALA A 834 -1.17 -0.81 -21.84
C ALA A 834 -1.14 -0.36 -23.31
N ILE A 835 0.04 -0.38 -23.93
CA ILE A 835 0.28 0.19 -25.25
C ILE A 835 0.89 -0.87 -26.17
N GLY A 836 0.22 -1.12 -27.29
CA GLY A 836 0.70 -2.06 -28.31
C GLY A 836 0.61 -3.53 -27.92
N HIS A 837 -0.28 -3.88 -26.99
CA HIS A 837 -0.44 -5.25 -26.52
C HIS A 837 -1.08 -6.15 -27.59
N VAL A 838 -0.55 -7.36 -27.78
CA VAL A 838 -1.09 -8.39 -28.68
C VAL A 838 -1.50 -9.61 -27.88
N GLY A 839 -2.80 -9.73 -27.60
CA GLY A 839 -3.34 -10.82 -26.80
C GLY A 839 -4.71 -10.46 -26.21
N PRO A 840 -5.34 -11.40 -25.50
CA PRO A 840 -6.62 -11.15 -24.85
C PRO A 840 -6.49 -10.18 -23.67
N LYS A 841 -7.39 -9.20 -23.63
CA LYS A 841 -7.61 -8.37 -22.44
C LYS A 841 -8.43 -9.17 -21.41
N VAL A 842 -7.87 -9.36 -20.21
CA VAL A 842 -8.49 -10.13 -19.12
C VAL A 842 -9.03 -9.19 -18.04
N PRO A 843 -10.29 -9.36 -17.58
CA PRO A 843 -10.86 -8.57 -16.48
C PRO A 843 -10.07 -8.69 -15.16
N GLY A 844 -10.15 -7.66 -14.33
CA GLY A 844 -9.64 -7.71 -12.96
C GLY A 844 -10.49 -8.60 -12.05
N LEU A 845 -10.00 -8.83 -10.82
CA LEU A 845 -10.79 -9.52 -9.77
C LEU A 845 -11.96 -8.64 -9.27
N VAL A 846 -11.75 -7.33 -9.26
CA VAL A 846 -12.73 -6.32 -8.86
C VAL A 846 -12.93 -5.39 -10.06
N PRO A 847 -14.18 -5.08 -10.48
CA PRO A 847 -15.43 -5.60 -9.95
C PRO A 847 -15.66 -7.10 -10.27
N SER A 848 -16.43 -7.77 -9.42
CA SER A 848 -16.99 -9.12 -9.61
C SER A 848 -18.35 -9.22 -8.91
N ASP A 849 -19.04 -10.37 -9.03
CA ASP A 849 -20.30 -10.61 -8.32
C ASP A 849 -20.17 -10.50 -6.79
N TYR A 850 -18.97 -10.80 -6.25
CA TYR A 850 -18.70 -10.69 -4.81
C TYR A 850 -18.33 -9.27 -4.37
N ASP A 851 -17.60 -8.53 -5.22
CA ASP A 851 -17.22 -7.15 -4.97
C ASP A 851 -17.56 -6.30 -6.19
N PRO A 852 -18.75 -5.68 -6.23
CA PRO A 852 -19.24 -4.96 -7.41
C PRO A 852 -18.68 -3.55 -7.53
N ARG A 853 -17.78 -3.12 -6.63
CA ARG A 853 -17.27 -1.75 -6.61
C ARG A 853 -16.51 -1.46 -7.91
N PRO A 854 -16.78 -0.32 -8.58
CA PRO A 854 -16.23 -0.06 -9.91
C PRO A 854 -14.71 0.08 -9.87
N ARG A 855 -14.07 -0.40 -10.94
CA ARG A 855 -12.65 -0.20 -11.23
C ARG A 855 -12.53 0.19 -12.70
N ASN A 856 -11.89 1.33 -12.94
CA ASN A 856 -11.65 1.78 -14.30
C ASN A 856 -10.52 0.95 -14.93
N ASP A 857 -10.59 0.81 -16.24
CA ASP A 857 -9.47 0.30 -17.01
C ASP A 857 -8.29 1.27 -16.96
N GLY A 858 -7.08 0.72 -17.12
CA GLY A 858 -5.90 1.52 -17.43
C GLY A 858 -6.05 2.28 -18.76
N TYR A 859 -5.02 3.02 -19.15
CA TYR A 859 -4.98 3.62 -20.48
C TYR A 859 -4.61 2.53 -21.49
N TRP A 860 -5.55 2.16 -22.35
CA TRP A 860 -5.34 1.14 -23.38
C TRP A 860 -5.23 1.77 -24.75
N GLU A 861 -4.19 1.40 -25.49
CA GLU A 861 -3.98 1.87 -26.85
C GLU A 861 -3.37 0.79 -27.75
N SER A 862 -3.79 0.74 -29.02
CA SER A 862 -3.29 -0.21 -30.03
C SER A 862 -3.41 -1.68 -29.60
N LEU A 863 -4.52 -2.04 -28.94
CA LEU A 863 -4.82 -3.44 -28.63
C LEU A 863 -4.91 -4.28 -29.91
N GLY A 864 -4.25 -5.44 -29.92
CA GLY A 864 -4.15 -6.36 -31.05
C GLY A 864 -3.05 -6.03 -32.05
N LYS A 865 -2.22 -5.00 -31.79
CA LYS A 865 -1.10 -4.63 -32.67
C LYS A 865 0.02 -3.90 -31.92
N HIS A 866 1.25 -4.36 -32.07
CA HIS A 866 2.42 -3.62 -31.59
C HIS A 866 2.57 -2.23 -32.23
N VAL A 867 2.97 -1.26 -31.40
CA VAL A 867 3.36 0.07 -31.86
C VAL A 867 4.78 0.05 -32.43
N LYS A 868 5.07 0.97 -33.34
CA LYS A 868 6.31 1.00 -34.13
C LYS A 868 7.58 1.19 -33.29
N VAL A 869 7.51 1.91 -32.18
CA VAL A 869 8.64 2.00 -31.24
C VAL A 869 8.73 0.64 -30.56
N GLU A 870 9.68 -0.17 -31.00
CA GLU A 870 9.81 -1.58 -30.64
C GLU A 870 9.93 -1.78 -29.12
N SER A 871 10.75 -0.97 -28.46
CA SER A 871 10.91 -0.99 -27.00
C SER A 871 11.02 0.42 -26.45
N LEU A 872 10.22 0.70 -25.43
CA LEU A 872 10.23 1.98 -24.73
C LEU A 872 11.55 2.19 -23.98
N TYR A 873 12.03 1.17 -23.24
CA TYR A 873 13.27 1.25 -22.48
C TYR A 873 14.48 1.49 -23.39
N LYS A 874 14.60 0.72 -24.48
CA LYS A 874 15.73 0.84 -25.42
C LYS A 874 15.76 2.21 -26.09
N GLN A 875 14.60 2.75 -26.46
CA GLN A 875 14.49 4.08 -27.05
C GLN A 875 14.86 5.19 -26.04
N GLN A 876 14.36 5.11 -24.81
CA GLN A 876 14.73 6.05 -23.73
C GLN A 876 16.23 6.00 -23.41
N LEU A 877 16.82 4.80 -23.40
CA LEU A 877 18.25 4.63 -23.18
C LEU A 877 19.08 5.23 -24.32
N LEU A 878 18.64 5.04 -25.57
CA LEU A 878 19.26 5.64 -26.75
C LEU A 878 19.28 7.17 -26.64
N GLU A 879 18.19 7.78 -26.16
CA GLU A 879 18.11 9.22 -26.00
C GLU A 879 18.98 9.75 -24.87
N ARG A 880 19.02 9.04 -23.74
CA ARG A 880 19.80 9.46 -22.56
C ARG A 880 21.30 9.30 -22.77
N LEU A 881 21.74 8.17 -23.32
CA LEU A 881 23.16 7.78 -23.35
C LEU A 881 23.72 7.46 -24.75
N GLY A 882 22.89 7.49 -25.79
CA GLY A 882 23.32 7.27 -27.17
C GLY A 882 23.51 5.79 -27.54
N LYS A 883 23.85 5.57 -28.82
CA LYS A 883 23.90 4.23 -29.43
C LYS A 883 24.85 3.25 -28.73
N LYS A 884 25.98 3.72 -28.21
CA LYS A 884 26.95 2.88 -27.49
C LYS A 884 26.33 2.22 -26.25
N ALA A 885 25.49 2.95 -25.52
CA ALA A 885 24.82 2.41 -24.34
C ALA A 885 23.79 1.33 -24.71
N LEU A 886 23.08 1.52 -25.82
CA LEU A 886 22.20 0.50 -26.38
C LEU A 886 22.98 -0.75 -26.84
N ASP A 887 24.12 -0.56 -27.51
CA ASP A 887 24.96 -1.68 -27.95
C ASP A 887 25.55 -2.47 -26.77
N ASN A 888 25.80 -1.82 -25.63
CA ASN A 888 26.32 -2.47 -24.41
C ASN A 888 25.34 -3.44 -23.76
N ILE A 889 24.03 -3.30 -24.00
CA ILE A 889 22.99 -4.16 -23.40
C ILE A 889 22.45 -5.22 -24.35
N LYS A 890 22.93 -5.22 -25.60
CA LYS A 890 22.66 -6.30 -26.56
C LYS A 890 23.42 -7.57 -26.17
N ARG A 891 22.94 -8.69 -26.68
CA ARG A 891 23.63 -9.98 -26.59
C ARG A 891 24.88 -10.00 -27.45
#